data_AF-A0A349SW78-F1
#
_entry.id   AF-A0A349SW78-F1
#
_cell.length_a   1.000
_cell.length_b   1.000
_cell.length_c   1.000
_cell.angle_alpha   90.00
_cell.angle_beta   90.00
_cell.angle_gamma   90.00
#
_symmetry.space_group_name_H-M   'P 1'
#
loop_
_entity.id
_entity.type
_entity.pdbx_description
1 polymer ?
#
loop_
_entity_poly.entity_id
_entity_poly.type
_entity_poly.pdbx_seq_one_letter_code
_entity_poly.pdbx_strand_id
1 'polypeptide(L)'
;YRADLLDIPPTDTQLESDLYRFYMRAYNAWHRWRQQFDKLYYVEPSDEDPLTGPGDLPAVERRVLDPTQFKQLDLPKPTLPPLTPNTLFQNVIQRALTEFGSSAPPYPYNRGIPAQPDFYSRWLVTEDGVTTPPPVPTPEQDGLVIQYAVALVELEAIENQIRAIRTRLEKTRDLLLLKRQQLDSQTVALSALAGGVAGDGNGLQVARWLPYASLNTNLLPEEVSTPSATSRSVSGISSGTMTSRSISGAVSSTSKTSATGSNFNFSNNLLSSALNTSTSSTPSYLTSKPQTFSAFELGINKKRLDLLANLAKSAVSKPAFEAREFRFGVLDHISPEINEYRKAYFGMQDLVTTINDLFDPTDASALRKKLKVSEQNLGLTAPAVLDAQIEAEADKQAGDDATKRQQLWGLLANQKRYEALFNAGKVLTKWISIVESRYNQIERKLQGKLREHTRKLAQIEKLSGLIRVARETLENLDRFFDEQLGDYGVAQRLLEEDWRRAHDANLERSRILTRAVQGLYYVRVRNTPVSVPVADPLSLRYKSRNDIVPGCDGDTDAALPDELEYFFDAVTEIPMQYWADLKPQRSKLPAFEKFDYLGQLRQARFKARSQRLTVNAGTDTLQARLHTVHIQNQSMLKQWSRLTLPAFTHSSVQTQARAATVFSLEDLSQSGTRSLRSEAQALRQKLEQCQACLLEKLAQLPGSIRLQWGQLAEDDRIRVEQVSWWPGLEQAEQDDFNATRTVSELIAWWFRQLSDDADAASRSAMRNMIRATLIFASLGDPQEIVRGNVFVAPRVVLPGERFRVKLNRRVLPGNRLQLLDLNQQVAAELSVVDHSPDSTQVRIVNVIQPNITINSRFAVVGRTRR
;
A
#
# COMPACT_ATOMS: atom_id res chain seq x y z
N TYR A 1 58.25 1.11 -30.23
CA TYR A 1 57.41 1.22 -31.43
C TYR A 1 55.95 1.18 -30.98
N ARG A 2 55.16 2.22 -31.23
CA ARG A 2 53.71 2.27 -30.96
C ARG A 2 53.01 2.51 -32.30
N ALA A 3 52.33 1.49 -32.83
CA ALA A 3 51.72 1.54 -34.16
C ALA A 3 50.44 2.39 -34.19
N ASP A 4 49.79 2.47 -33.03
CA ASP A 4 48.52 3.10 -32.68
C ASP A 4 48.63 4.59 -32.32
N LEU A 5 49.85 5.14 -32.21
CA LEU A 5 50.08 6.50 -31.72
C LEU A 5 49.48 7.60 -32.64
N LEU A 6 49.28 7.28 -33.92
CA LEU A 6 48.64 8.18 -34.90
C LEU A 6 47.12 7.99 -34.98
N ASP A 7 46.57 6.95 -34.36
CA ASP A 7 45.14 6.65 -34.39
C ASP A 7 44.39 7.43 -33.31
N ILE A 8 43.20 7.92 -33.66
CA ILE A 8 42.34 8.61 -32.70
C ILE A 8 41.66 7.54 -31.84
N PRO A 9 41.81 7.58 -30.50
CA PRO A 9 41.28 6.53 -29.65
C PRO A 9 39.76 6.42 -29.84
N PRO A 10 39.21 5.27 -30.28
CA PRO A 10 37.79 5.14 -30.58
C PRO A 10 36.92 5.21 -29.32
N THR A 11 35.63 5.52 -29.49
CA THR A 11 34.61 5.37 -28.45
C THR A 11 33.82 4.08 -28.68
N ASP A 12 33.23 3.50 -27.63
CA ASP A 12 32.44 2.27 -27.71
C ASP A 12 31.06 2.55 -28.37
N THR A 13 31.03 2.48 -29.71
CA THR A 13 29.82 2.74 -30.50
C THR A 13 28.69 1.72 -30.23
N GLN A 14 29.03 0.52 -29.78
CA GLN A 14 28.03 -0.47 -29.39
C GLN A 14 27.37 -0.09 -28.08
N LEU A 15 28.14 0.34 -27.08
CA LEU A 15 27.61 0.85 -25.82
C LEU A 15 26.73 2.10 -26.04
N GLU A 16 27.15 3.00 -26.92
CA GLU A 16 26.33 4.15 -27.35
C GLU A 16 24.98 3.69 -27.93
N SER A 17 24.96 2.61 -28.71
CA SER A 17 23.73 2.02 -29.26
C SER A 17 22.91 1.26 -28.20
N ASP A 18 23.55 0.51 -27.31
CA ASP A 18 22.91 -0.29 -26.27
C ASP A 18 22.23 0.60 -25.23
N LEU A 19 22.75 1.81 -25.00
CA LEU A 19 22.09 2.82 -24.17
C LEU A 19 20.65 3.09 -24.63
N TYR A 20 20.39 3.13 -25.95
CA TYR A 20 19.04 3.27 -26.48
C TYR A 20 18.17 2.04 -26.19
N ARG A 21 18.74 0.82 -26.22
CA ARG A 21 18.03 -0.41 -25.88
C ARG A 21 17.64 -0.45 -24.39
N PHE A 22 18.57 -0.09 -23.50
CA PHE A 22 18.29 -0.01 -22.06
C PHE A 22 17.27 1.09 -21.75
N TYR A 23 17.37 2.24 -22.40
CA TYR A 23 16.37 3.29 -22.29
C TYR A 23 14.98 2.80 -22.73
N MET A 24 14.86 2.13 -23.88
CA MET A 24 13.58 1.58 -24.35
C MET A 24 12.98 0.60 -23.34
N ARG A 25 13.80 -0.27 -22.72
CA ARG A 25 13.34 -1.19 -21.67
C ARG A 25 12.86 -0.46 -20.42
N ALA A 26 13.66 0.49 -19.93
CA ALA A 26 13.31 1.32 -18.76
C ALA A 26 12.06 2.16 -19.00
N TYR A 27 11.92 2.76 -20.19
CA TYR A 27 10.74 3.52 -20.59
C TYR A 27 9.50 2.62 -20.70
N ASN A 28 9.61 1.44 -21.32
CA ASN A 28 8.49 0.51 -21.41
C ASN A 28 8.04 0.00 -20.02
N ALA A 29 8.99 -0.20 -19.10
CA ALA A 29 8.69 -0.55 -17.71
C ALA A 29 7.99 0.62 -16.99
N TRP A 30 8.51 1.84 -17.12
CA TRP A 30 7.88 3.05 -16.61
C TRP A 30 6.49 3.27 -17.20
N HIS A 31 6.30 3.05 -18.50
CA HIS A 31 5.04 3.24 -19.21
C HIS A 31 3.95 2.30 -18.66
N ARG A 32 4.27 1.01 -18.47
CA ARG A 32 3.36 0.04 -17.83
C ARG A 32 3.07 0.41 -16.38
N TRP A 33 4.09 0.82 -15.63
CA TRP A 33 3.92 1.31 -14.26
C TRP A 33 3.00 2.53 -14.22
N ARG A 34 3.17 3.48 -15.15
CA ARG A 34 2.40 4.72 -15.23
C ARG A 34 0.94 4.46 -15.59
N GLN A 35 0.67 3.56 -16.54
CA GLN A 35 -0.69 3.10 -16.84
C GLN A 35 -1.38 2.50 -15.60
N GLN A 36 -0.66 1.66 -14.85
CA GLN A 36 -1.21 1.06 -13.63
C GLN A 36 -1.37 2.07 -12.49
N PHE A 37 -0.48 3.04 -12.41
CA PHE A 37 -0.58 4.16 -11.47
C PHE A 37 -1.80 5.04 -11.78
N ASP A 38 -2.01 5.37 -13.06
CA ASP A 38 -3.15 6.17 -13.51
C ASP A 38 -4.47 5.42 -13.27
N LYS A 39 -4.50 4.09 -13.46
CA LYS A 39 -5.68 3.28 -13.07
C LYS A 39 -6.09 3.44 -11.60
N LEU A 40 -5.15 3.75 -10.70
CA LEU A 40 -5.43 3.97 -9.28
C LEU A 40 -5.74 5.44 -8.96
N TYR A 41 -4.96 6.37 -9.52
CA TYR A 41 -4.86 7.74 -9.05
C TYR A 41 -5.15 8.82 -10.12
N TYR A 42 -5.46 8.43 -11.37
CA TYR A 42 -5.77 9.38 -12.42
C TYR A 42 -6.99 10.23 -12.08
N VAL A 43 -6.92 11.50 -12.42
CA VAL A 43 -8.02 12.45 -12.33
C VAL A 43 -8.32 12.88 -13.76
N GLU A 44 -9.54 12.68 -14.23
CA GLU A 44 -9.93 13.15 -15.56
C GLU A 44 -9.86 14.68 -15.62
N PRO A 45 -9.07 15.27 -16.55
CA PRO A 45 -9.12 16.70 -16.82
C PRO A 45 -10.49 17.04 -17.43
N SER A 46 -11.24 17.95 -16.81
CA SER A 46 -12.50 18.43 -17.39
C SER A 46 -12.21 19.45 -18.49
N ASP A 47 -12.72 19.23 -19.70
CA ASP A 47 -12.65 20.14 -20.86
C ASP A 47 -13.56 21.38 -20.76
N GLU A 48 -14.20 21.62 -19.61
CA GLU A 48 -14.99 22.82 -19.37
C GLU A 48 -14.15 23.91 -18.73
N ASP A 49 -14.10 25.09 -19.37
CA ASP A 49 -13.54 26.29 -18.77
C ASP A 49 -14.19 26.52 -17.40
N PRO A 50 -13.41 26.83 -16.35
CA PRO A 50 -13.98 27.17 -15.06
C PRO A 50 -14.95 28.33 -15.25
N LEU A 51 -16.23 28.12 -14.95
CA LEU A 51 -17.26 29.14 -15.15
C LEU A 51 -16.84 30.44 -14.48
N THR A 52 -16.89 31.52 -15.24
CA THR A 52 -16.59 32.88 -14.80
C THR A 52 -17.86 33.47 -14.17
N GLY A 53 -17.80 33.73 -12.86
CA GLY A 53 -18.83 34.43 -12.10
C GLY A 53 -18.26 35.74 -11.56
N PRO A 54 -19.07 36.79 -11.35
CA PRO A 54 -18.58 38.09 -10.90
C PRO A 54 -18.22 38.00 -9.42
N GLY A 55 -17.00 37.52 -9.17
CA GLY A 55 -16.43 37.16 -7.88
C GLY A 55 -17.00 35.89 -7.23
N ASP A 56 -18.28 35.59 -7.47
CA ASP A 56 -19.02 34.55 -6.79
C ASP A 56 -19.55 33.46 -7.73
N LEU A 57 -19.22 32.22 -7.35
CA LEU A 57 -20.07 31.03 -7.42
C LEU A 57 -20.90 30.80 -8.70
N PRO A 58 -20.27 30.37 -9.79
CA PRO A 58 -20.93 29.56 -10.82
C PRO A 58 -20.36 28.13 -10.72
N ALA A 59 -20.75 27.40 -9.71
CA ALA A 59 -21.91 26.52 -9.77
C ALA A 59 -21.62 25.21 -10.52
N VAL A 60 -21.03 24.30 -9.73
CA VAL A 60 -21.37 22.88 -9.66
C VAL A 60 -21.10 22.07 -10.93
N GLU A 61 -19.90 21.51 -11.07
CA GLU A 61 -19.71 20.14 -11.57
C GLU A 61 -18.26 19.62 -11.42
N ARG A 62 -17.81 19.48 -10.16
CA ARG A 62 -17.15 18.23 -9.78
C ARG A 62 -18.20 17.43 -9.07
N ARG A 63 -18.83 16.47 -9.75
CA ARG A 63 -19.77 15.56 -9.09
C ARG A 63 -18.98 14.82 -8.00
N VAL A 64 -19.17 15.26 -6.75
CA VAL A 64 -18.99 14.54 -5.48
C VAL A 64 -17.81 14.95 -4.56
N LEU A 65 -16.73 15.64 -5.00
CA LEU A 65 -15.63 16.02 -4.08
C LEU A 65 -15.23 17.51 -4.18
N ASP A 66 -15.28 18.21 -3.04
CA ASP A 66 -14.91 19.62 -2.88
C ASP A 66 -13.39 19.82 -3.10
N PRO A 67 -12.88 20.98 -3.58
CA PRO A 67 -11.45 21.19 -3.83
C PRO A 67 -10.58 21.04 -2.57
N THR A 68 -11.18 21.33 -1.41
CA THR A 68 -10.57 21.12 -0.09
C THR A 68 -10.45 19.63 0.25
N GLN A 69 -11.44 18.83 -0.11
CA GLN A 69 -11.44 17.37 0.04
C GLN A 69 -10.42 16.70 -0.90
N PHE A 70 -10.22 17.23 -2.11
CA PHE A 70 -9.13 16.77 -3.00
C PHE A 70 -7.73 16.99 -2.41
N LYS A 71 -7.48 18.13 -1.75
CA LYS A 71 -6.22 18.36 -1.03
C LYS A 71 -6.04 17.41 0.16
N GLN A 72 -7.12 16.96 0.78
CA GLN A 72 -7.09 15.96 1.86
C GLN A 72 -6.82 14.53 1.38
N LEU A 73 -7.01 14.24 0.08
CA LEU A 73 -6.72 12.92 -0.47
C LEU A 73 -5.22 12.60 -0.54
N ASP A 74 -4.37 13.63 -0.50
CA ASP A 74 -2.89 13.55 -0.57
C ASP A 74 -2.42 12.49 -1.58
N LEU A 75 -2.94 12.60 -2.81
CA LEU A 75 -2.66 11.63 -3.87
C LEU A 75 -1.16 11.60 -4.16
N PRO A 76 -0.58 10.40 -4.33
CA PRO A 76 0.83 10.29 -4.68
C PRO A 76 1.07 10.99 -6.02
N LYS A 77 2.25 11.62 -6.15
CA LYS A 77 2.68 12.19 -7.43
C LYS A 77 3.38 11.11 -8.25
N PRO A 78 3.12 11.04 -9.56
CA PRO A 78 3.79 10.05 -10.39
C PRO A 78 5.29 10.30 -10.48
N THR A 79 6.03 9.21 -10.68
CA THR A 79 7.45 9.28 -11.00
C THR A 79 7.63 9.82 -12.41
N LEU A 80 8.64 10.67 -12.59
CA LEU A 80 8.98 11.22 -13.91
C LEU A 80 9.55 10.11 -14.81
N PRO A 81 9.36 10.20 -16.13
CA PRO A 81 9.96 9.26 -17.06
C PRO A 81 11.50 9.28 -16.97
N PRO A 82 12.18 8.18 -17.33
CA PRO A 82 13.63 8.15 -17.40
C PRO A 82 14.15 9.20 -18.40
N LEU A 83 15.34 9.74 -18.12
CA LEU A 83 16.00 10.72 -18.99
C LEU A 83 16.23 10.14 -20.39
N THR A 84 15.96 10.91 -21.44
CA THR A 84 16.15 10.43 -22.81
C THR A 84 17.65 10.34 -23.16
N PRO A 85 18.08 9.41 -24.04
CA PRO A 85 19.49 9.29 -24.40
C PRO A 85 20.08 10.60 -24.96
N ASN A 86 19.33 11.34 -25.79
CA ASN A 86 19.79 12.62 -26.34
C ASN A 86 20.08 13.67 -25.25
N THR A 87 19.18 13.79 -24.27
CA THR A 87 19.37 14.73 -23.16
C THR A 87 20.51 14.28 -22.25
N LEU A 88 20.71 12.97 -22.08
CA LEU A 88 21.85 12.43 -21.37
C LEU A 88 23.18 12.79 -22.05
N PHE A 89 23.32 12.56 -23.36
CA PHE A 89 24.55 12.92 -24.09
C PHE A 89 24.83 14.42 -23.98
N GLN A 90 23.80 15.27 -24.08
CA GLN A 90 23.94 16.71 -23.87
C GLN A 90 24.45 17.03 -22.45
N ASN A 91 23.88 16.41 -21.42
CA ASN A 91 24.31 16.62 -20.04
C ASN A 91 25.77 16.20 -19.82
N VAL A 92 26.19 15.08 -20.40
CA VAL A 92 27.57 14.60 -20.32
C VAL A 92 28.55 15.58 -21.00
N ILE A 93 28.20 16.09 -22.18
CA ILE A 93 29.01 17.10 -22.90
C ILE A 93 29.08 18.41 -22.11
N GLN A 94 27.95 18.88 -21.58
CA GLN A 94 27.91 20.11 -20.76
C GLN A 94 28.72 19.97 -19.48
N ARG A 95 28.64 18.80 -18.82
CA ARG A 95 29.44 18.51 -17.64
C ARG A 95 30.93 18.53 -17.96
N ALA A 96 31.35 17.93 -19.07
CA ALA A 96 32.75 17.97 -19.51
C ALA A 96 33.22 19.41 -19.78
N LEU A 97 32.40 20.24 -20.44
CA LEU A 97 32.70 21.66 -20.64
C LEU A 97 32.96 22.39 -19.31
N THR A 98 32.13 22.13 -18.30
CA THR A 98 32.31 22.72 -16.96
C THR A 98 33.52 22.17 -16.21
N GLU A 99 33.80 20.86 -16.30
CA GLU A 99 34.90 20.20 -15.59
C GLU A 99 36.27 20.64 -16.15
N PHE A 100 36.38 20.85 -17.45
CA PHE A 100 37.63 21.22 -18.11
C PHE A 100 37.79 22.73 -18.34
N GLY A 101 36.76 23.54 -18.08
CA GLY A 101 36.82 25.01 -18.19
C GLY A 101 37.14 25.53 -19.60
N SER A 102 36.84 24.74 -20.64
CA SER A 102 37.15 25.06 -22.04
C SER A 102 35.95 25.68 -22.77
N SER A 103 36.22 26.61 -23.70
CA SER A 103 35.16 27.24 -24.52
C SER A 103 34.55 26.30 -25.57
N ALA A 104 35.25 25.21 -25.89
CA ALA A 104 34.80 24.16 -26.79
C ALA A 104 34.98 22.80 -26.10
N PRO A 105 34.09 21.82 -26.36
CA PRO A 105 34.19 20.49 -25.76
C PRO A 105 35.48 19.81 -26.23
N PRO A 106 36.25 19.14 -25.35
CA PRO A 106 37.41 18.36 -25.78
C PRO A 106 36.98 17.04 -26.44
N TYR A 107 37.92 16.36 -27.11
CA TYR A 107 37.68 14.99 -27.60
C TYR A 107 37.44 14.03 -26.42
N PRO A 108 36.49 13.07 -26.46
CA PRO A 108 35.56 12.75 -27.56
C PRO A 108 34.26 13.57 -27.58
N TYR A 109 34.00 14.38 -26.56
CA TYR A 109 32.78 15.19 -26.39
C TYR A 109 32.52 16.18 -27.56
N ASN A 110 33.56 16.54 -28.30
CA ASN A 110 33.47 17.40 -29.49
C ASN A 110 32.77 16.76 -30.70
N ARG A 111 32.62 15.43 -30.72
CA ARG A 111 31.87 14.72 -31.77
C ARG A 111 30.37 14.99 -31.74
N GLY A 112 29.86 15.54 -30.62
CA GLY A 112 28.44 15.81 -30.44
C GLY A 112 27.66 14.54 -30.05
N ILE A 113 26.35 14.58 -30.28
CA ILE A 113 25.45 13.47 -29.93
C ILE A 113 25.61 12.35 -30.98
N PRO A 114 25.85 11.09 -30.57
CA PRO A 114 25.92 9.96 -31.49
C PRO A 114 24.65 9.81 -32.34
N ALA A 115 24.80 9.26 -33.55
CA ALA A 115 23.68 9.01 -34.44
C ALA A 115 22.67 8.02 -33.83
N GLN A 116 21.38 8.32 -33.97
CA GLN A 116 20.32 7.47 -33.40
C GLN A 116 20.23 6.14 -34.17
N PRO A 117 20.19 4.99 -33.48
CA PRO A 117 20.03 3.69 -34.14
C PRO A 117 18.66 3.50 -34.82
N ASP A 118 18.63 2.76 -35.92
CA ASP A 118 17.40 2.46 -36.69
C ASP A 118 16.30 1.79 -35.87
N PHE A 119 16.64 0.95 -34.90
CA PHE A 119 15.64 0.28 -34.07
C PHE A 119 14.93 1.25 -33.11
N TYR A 120 15.62 2.33 -32.70
CA TYR A 120 15.06 3.34 -31.83
C TYR A 120 14.15 4.28 -32.61
N SER A 121 14.57 4.71 -33.81
CA SER A 121 13.74 5.56 -34.68
C SER A 121 12.43 4.88 -35.08
N ARG A 122 12.44 3.55 -35.32
CA ARG A 122 11.22 2.76 -35.60
C ARG A 122 10.30 2.59 -34.39
N TRP A 123 10.82 2.73 -33.17
CA TRP A 123 10.04 2.59 -31.94
C TRP A 123 9.36 3.89 -31.53
N LEU A 124 9.91 5.04 -31.92
CA LEU A 124 9.29 6.34 -31.71
C LEU A 124 7.97 6.45 -32.50
N VAL A 125 7.01 7.17 -31.91
CA VAL A 125 5.73 7.48 -32.53
C VAL A 125 5.71 8.96 -32.89
N THR A 126 5.11 9.29 -34.02
CA THR A 126 4.92 10.70 -34.43
C THR A 126 3.53 11.15 -34.00
N GLU A 127 3.48 12.06 -33.03
CA GLU A 127 2.26 12.78 -32.63
C GLU A 127 2.48 14.27 -32.87
N ASP A 128 1.52 14.93 -33.53
CA ASP A 128 1.57 16.37 -33.86
C ASP A 128 2.87 16.85 -34.53
N GLY A 129 3.47 15.99 -35.35
CA GLY A 129 4.72 16.27 -36.08
C GLY A 129 6.00 16.18 -35.23
N VAL A 130 5.89 15.84 -33.94
CA VAL A 130 7.03 15.60 -33.05
C VAL A 130 7.21 14.10 -32.83
N THR A 131 8.44 13.60 -33.02
CA THR A 131 8.76 12.19 -32.78
C THR A 131 9.07 11.99 -31.30
N THR A 132 8.17 11.33 -30.57
CA THR A 132 8.30 11.09 -29.13
C THR A 132 8.22 9.61 -28.80
N PRO A 133 8.75 9.19 -27.64
CA PRO A 133 8.46 7.88 -27.07
C PRO A 133 6.94 7.64 -27.02
N PRO A 134 6.46 6.38 -27.11
CA PRO A 134 5.03 6.06 -27.07
C PRO A 134 4.36 6.72 -25.86
N PRO A 135 3.35 7.59 -26.03
CA PRO A 135 2.72 8.28 -24.92
C PRO A 135 1.92 7.32 -24.05
N VAL A 136 1.66 7.73 -22.82
CA VAL A 136 0.77 6.98 -21.93
C VAL A 136 -0.66 7.28 -22.34
N PRO A 137 -1.51 6.27 -22.62
CA PRO A 137 -2.90 6.50 -22.94
C PRO A 137 -3.62 7.14 -21.75
N THR A 138 -4.32 8.24 -21.99
CA THR A 138 -5.18 8.88 -20.99
C THR A 138 -6.37 7.98 -20.69
N PRO A 139 -6.60 7.58 -19.42
CA PRO A 139 -7.77 6.79 -19.06
C PRO A 139 -9.08 7.58 -19.29
N GLU A 140 -10.14 6.88 -19.70
CA GLU A 140 -11.48 7.44 -19.89
C GLU A 140 -12.26 7.66 -18.58
N GLN A 141 -11.72 7.22 -17.44
CA GLN A 141 -12.41 7.26 -16.14
C GLN A 141 -11.44 7.66 -15.03
N ASP A 142 -11.98 8.29 -13.99
CA ASP A 142 -11.28 8.53 -12.73
C ASP A 142 -10.64 7.25 -12.15
N GLY A 143 -9.50 7.41 -11.48
CA GLY A 143 -8.79 6.35 -10.81
C GLY A 143 -9.62 5.66 -9.73
N LEU A 144 -9.37 4.37 -9.49
CA LEU A 144 -10.15 3.55 -8.55
C LEU A 144 -10.25 4.16 -7.14
N VAL A 145 -9.21 4.86 -6.67
CA VAL A 145 -9.21 5.50 -5.34
C VAL A 145 -10.18 6.68 -5.29
N ILE A 146 -10.29 7.42 -6.38
CA ILE A 146 -11.24 8.54 -6.51
C ILE A 146 -12.67 7.99 -6.58
N GLN A 147 -12.90 6.97 -7.41
CA GLN A 147 -14.20 6.29 -7.47
C GLN A 147 -14.64 5.76 -6.10
N TYR A 148 -13.70 5.25 -5.30
CA TYR A 148 -13.96 4.80 -3.94
C TYR A 148 -14.30 5.96 -2.99
N ALA A 149 -13.58 7.07 -3.06
CA ALA A 149 -13.87 8.27 -2.27
C ALA A 149 -15.24 8.86 -2.61
N VAL A 150 -15.58 8.96 -3.90
CA VAL A 150 -16.89 9.38 -4.41
C VAL A 150 -17.99 8.48 -3.88
N ALA A 151 -17.83 7.15 -3.97
CA ALA A 151 -18.82 6.19 -3.49
C ALA A 151 -19.07 6.29 -1.97
N LEU A 152 -18.06 6.68 -1.18
CA LEU A 152 -18.21 6.88 0.26
C LEU A 152 -19.00 8.14 0.62
N VAL A 153 -18.76 9.25 -0.09
CA VAL A 153 -19.55 10.48 0.10
C VAL A 153 -21.01 10.24 -0.29
N GLU A 154 -21.25 9.51 -1.39
CA GLU A 154 -22.60 9.10 -1.78
C GLU A 154 -23.27 8.20 -0.74
N LEU A 155 -22.53 7.28 -0.12
CA LEU A 155 -23.04 6.43 0.97
C LEU A 155 -23.47 7.28 2.16
N GLU A 156 -22.65 8.24 2.59
CA GLU A 156 -22.98 9.14 3.70
C GLU A 156 -24.24 9.97 3.39
N ALA A 157 -24.37 10.47 2.16
CA ALA A 157 -25.57 11.16 1.71
C ALA A 157 -26.81 10.27 1.78
N ILE A 158 -26.72 9.00 1.39
CA ILE A 158 -27.80 8.01 1.49
C ILE A 158 -28.14 7.72 2.96
N GLU A 159 -27.14 7.57 3.84
CA GLU A 159 -27.35 7.35 5.27
C GLU A 159 -28.08 8.54 5.92
N ASN A 160 -27.71 9.77 5.58
CA ASN A 160 -28.38 10.97 6.06
C ASN A 160 -29.84 11.02 5.59
N GLN A 161 -30.10 10.65 4.34
CA GLN A 161 -31.47 10.50 3.82
C GLN A 161 -32.25 9.41 4.56
N ILE A 162 -31.64 8.26 4.87
CA ILE A 162 -32.26 7.18 5.64
C ILE A 162 -32.61 7.64 7.05
N ARG A 163 -31.72 8.36 7.74
CA ARG A 163 -31.98 8.94 9.07
C ARG A 163 -33.18 9.89 9.02
N ALA A 164 -33.21 10.81 8.05
CA ALA A 164 -34.32 11.74 7.88
C ALA A 164 -35.66 11.04 7.55
N ILE A 165 -35.64 9.94 6.79
CA ILE A 165 -36.85 9.16 6.50
C ILE A 165 -37.31 8.37 7.73
N ARG A 166 -36.39 7.77 8.50
CA ARG A 166 -36.71 7.03 9.73
C ARG A 166 -37.35 7.92 10.78
N THR A 167 -36.78 9.10 11.03
CA THR A 167 -37.37 10.06 11.99
C THR A 167 -38.77 10.49 11.58
N ARG A 168 -39.01 10.71 10.27
CA ARG A 168 -40.35 10.99 9.74
C ARG A 168 -41.31 9.81 9.90
N LEU A 169 -40.83 8.57 9.75
CA LEU A 169 -41.63 7.36 9.92
C LEU A 169 -42.02 7.10 11.39
N GLU A 170 -41.10 7.34 12.33
CA GLU A 170 -41.39 7.26 13.77
C GLU A 170 -42.44 8.30 14.17
N LYS A 171 -42.26 9.57 13.76
CA LYS A 171 -43.25 10.64 13.99
C LYS A 171 -44.64 10.31 13.43
N THR A 172 -44.73 9.69 12.26
CA THR A 172 -46.04 9.26 11.71
C THR A 172 -46.63 8.05 12.43
N ARG A 173 -45.79 7.11 12.89
CA ARG A 173 -46.23 5.97 13.71
C ARG A 173 -46.82 6.45 15.05
N ASP A 174 -46.18 7.41 15.70
CA ASP A 174 -46.65 7.94 16.99
C ASP A 174 -47.99 8.65 16.83
N LEU A 175 -48.15 9.50 15.81
CA LEU A 175 -49.43 10.14 15.48
C LEU A 175 -50.53 9.09 15.22
N LEU A 176 -50.19 8.00 14.54
CA LEU A 176 -51.12 6.90 14.25
C LEU A 176 -51.57 6.21 15.54
N LEU A 177 -50.63 5.92 16.45
CA LEU A 177 -50.93 5.35 17.77
C LEU A 177 -51.85 6.25 18.59
N LEU A 178 -51.56 7.56 18.67
CA LEU A 178 -52.40 8.53 19.38
C LEU A 178 -53.83 8.57 18.82
N LYS A 179 -53.97 8.53 17.48
CA LYS A 179 -55.29 8.48 16.83
C LYS A 179 -56.05 7.19 17.10
N ARG A 180 -55.36 6.04 17.17
CA ARG A 180 -55.98 4.76 17.53
C ARG A 180 -56.41 4.73 19.00
N GLN A 181 -55.58 5.25 19.90
CA GLN A 181 -55.94 5.39 21.31
C GLN A 181 -57.17 6.30 21.50
N GLN A 182 -57.28 7.39 20.72
CA GLN A 182 -58.47 8.22 20.71
C GLN A 182 -59.70 7.45 20.19
N LEU A 183 -59.53 6.61 19.16
CA LEU A 183 -60.61 5.77 18.64
C LEU A 183 -61.11 4.81 19.71
N ASP A 184 -60.20 4.14 20.41
CA ASP A 184 -60.53 3.22 21.50
C ASP A 184 -61.31 3.95 22.60
N SER A 185 -60.91 5.16 23.00
CA SER A 185 -61.68 5.98 23.96
C SER A 185 -63.10 6.31 23.47
N GLN A 186 -63.26 6.60 22.17
CA GLN A 186 -64.57 6.86 21.57
C GLN A 186 -65.43 5.58 21.48
N THR A 187 -64.82 4.40 21.30
CA THR A 187 -65.58 3.14 21.28
C THR A 187 -66.21 2.82 22.64
N VAL A 188 -65.58 3.23 23.74
CA VAL A 188 -66.17 3.13 25.08
C VAL A 188 -67.42 4.01 25.17
N ALA A 189 -67.37 5.24 24.65
CA ALA A 189 -68.54 6.11 24.60
C ALA A 189 -69.65 5.61 23.64
N LEU A 190 -69.28 4.95 22.53
CA LEU A 190 -70.23 4.33 21.59
C LEU A 190 -70.87 3.04 22.12
N SER A 191 -70.31 2.39 23.15
CA SER A 191 -70.92 1.20 23.75
C SER A 191 -72.28 1.52 24.39
N ALA A 192 -72.44 2.72 24.94
CA ALA A 192 -73.71 3.21 25.48
C ALA A 192 -74.79 3.34 24.39
N LEU A 193 -74.41 3.73 23.15
CA LEU A 193 -75.33 3.81 22.01
C LEU A 193 -75.85 2.42 21.59
N ALA A 194 -75.03 1.38 21.72
CA ALA A 194 -75.41 0.01 21.41
C ALA A 194 -76.29 -0.65 22.50
N GLY A 195 -76.63 0.07 23.57
CA GLY A 195 -77.30 -0.48 24.75
C GLY A 195 -76.40 -1.39 25.60
N GLY A 196 -75.08 -1.30 25.39
CA GLY A 196 -74.07 -2.11 26.05
C GLY A 196 -73.43 -1.43 27.27
N VAL A 197 -72.63 -2.20 28.02
CA VAL A 197 -71.82 -1.69 29.14
C VAL A 197 -70.38 -1.51 28.66
N ALA A 198 -69.71 -0.47 29.15
CA ALA A 198 -68.29 -0.23 28.86
C ALA A 198 -67.45 -1.51 29.06
N GLY A 199 -66.83 -2.00 27.98
CA GLY A 199 -66.00 -3.22 27.99
C GLY A 199 -66.68 -4.50 27.49
N ASP A 200 -67.96 -4.47 27.12
CA ASP A 200 -68.70 -5.64 26.59
C ASP A 200 -68.41 -5.99 25.11
N GLY A 201 -67.66 -5.13 24.42
CA GLY A 201 -67.30 -5.29 23.01
C GLY A 201 -68.34 -4.75 22.00
N ASN A 202 -69.53 -4.30 22.42
CA ASN A 202 -70.56 -3.76 21.53
C ASN A 202 -70.15 -2.43 20.90
N GLY A 203 -69.47 -1.56 21.66
CA GLY A 203 -68.91 -0.32 21.12
C GLY A 203 -67.89 -0.54 19.99
N LEU A 204 -67.14 -1.65 20.04
CA LEU A 204 -66.21 -2.06 18.98
C LEU A 204 -66.94 -2.56 17.72
N GLN A 205 -68.11 -3.19 17.88
CA GLN A 205 -68.98 -3.57 16.76
C GLN A 205 -69.52 -2.32 16.04
N VAL A 206 -69.99 -1.33 16.81
CA VAL A 206 -70.41 -0.02 16.25
C VAL A 206 -69.24 0.69 15.55
N ALA A 207 -68.04 0.66 16.14
CA ALA A 207 -66.85 1.26 15.55
C ALA A 207 -66.49 0.64 14.18
N ARG A 208 -66.70 -0.67 13.99
CA ARG A 208 -66.52 -1.35 12.69
C ARG A 208 -67.53 -0.91 11.64
N TRP A 209 -68.72 -0.48 12.05
CA TRP A 209 -69.79 -0.02 11.15
C TRP A 209 -69.74 1.47 10.84
N LEU A 210 -68.95 2.27 11.58
CA LEU A 210 -68.78 3.71 11.35
C LEU A 210 -68.57 4.10 9.87
N PRO A 211 -67.73 3.41 9.07
CA PRO A 211 -67.49 3.81 7.68
C PRO A 211 -68.70 3.56 6.75
N TYR A 212 -69.65 2.71 7.14
CA TYR A 212 -70.69 2.17 6.27
C TYR A 212 -72.12 2.51 6.73
N ALA A 213 -72.30 2.94 7.98
CA ALA A 213 -73.60 3.22 8.56
C ALA A 213 -73.86 4.73 8.70
N SER A 214 -75.14 5.11 8.73
CA SER A 214 -75.61 6.46 9.09
C SER A 214 -76.75 6.32 10.09
N LEU A 215 -76.81 7.21 11.07
CA LEU A 215 -77.88 7.21 12.06
C LEU A 215 -79.10 7.92 11.46
N ASN A 216 -80.26 7.26 11.46
CA ASN A 216 -81.53 7.89 11.10
C ASN A 216 -82.03 8.69 12.30
N THR A 217 -81.81 10.00 12.29
CA THR A 217 -82.23 10.90 13.39
C THR A 217 -83.58 11.60 13.17
N ASN A 218 -84.31 11.23 12.11
CA ASN A 218 -85.59 11.86 11.75
C ASN A 218 -86.83 11.23 12.40
N LEU A 219 -86.68 10.20 13.24
CA LEU A 219 -87.79 9.52 13.91
C LEU A 219 -87.75 9.85 15.41
N LEU A 220 -88.66 10.71 15.86
CA LEU A 220 -88.97 10.88 17.28
C LEU A 220 -89.96 9.77 17.68
N PRO A 221 -89.70 8.98 18.73
CA PRO A 221 -90.68 8.02 19.22
C PRO A 221 -91.86 8.76 19.84
N GLU A 222 -93.08 8.51 19.34
CA GLU A 222 -94.32 8.75 20.08
C GLU A 222 -94.42 7.66 21.15
N GLU A 223 -94.22 8.00 22.42
CA GLU A 223 -94.40 7.01 23.51
C GLU A 223 -95.89 6.63 23.62
N VAL A 224 -96.21 5.39 23.25
CA VAL A 224 -97.46 4.73 23.64
C VAL A 224 -97.37 4.42 25.13
N SER A 225 -97.95 5.27 25.94
CA SER A 225 -98.20 5.01 27.36
C SER A 225 -99.11 3.78 27.52
N THR A 226 -98.60 2.72 28.15
CA THR A 226 -99.43 1.71 28.81
C THR A 226 -98.99 1.53 30.27
N PRO A 227 -99.93 1.46 31.23
CA PRO A 227 -99.61 1.36 32.65
C PRO A 227 -99.58 -0.10 33.15
N SER A 228 -98.90 -0.27 34.30
CA SER A 228 -98.91 -1.42 35.23
C SER A 228 -98.02 -2.64 34.88
N ALA A 229 -97.08 -2.96 35.78
CA ALA A 229 -97.32 -4.02 36.78
C ALA A 229 -96.22 -4.04 37.87
N THR A 230 -96.72 -4.08 39.08
CA THR A 230 -96.13 -4.32 40.40
C THR A 230 -95.13 -5.47 40.52
N SER A 231 -94.11 -5.22 41.35
CA SER A 231 -93.40 -6.11 42.29
C SER A 231 -93.82 -7.60 42.36
N ARG A 232 -92.83 -8.50 42.22
CA ARG A 232 -92.72 -9.70 43.05
C ARG A 232 -91.29 -10.23 43.12
N SER A 233 -90.71 -10.09 44.31
CA SER A 233 -89.58 -10.87 44.83
C SER A 233 -89.99 -12.33 45.08
N VAL A 234 -89.06 -13.28 44.93
CA VAL A 234 -88.54 -14.18 45.99
C VAL A 234 -87.71 -15.33 45.37
N SER A 235 -86.44 -15.33 45.78
CA SER A 235 -85.56 -16.42 46.25
C SER A 235 -85.73 -17.88 45.77
N GLY A 236 -84.58 -18.50 45.47
CA GLY A 236 -84.38 -19.93 45.68
C GLY A 236 -83.06 -20.53 45.15
N ILE A 237 -82.10 -20.77 46.07
CA ILE A 237 -81.23 -21.99 46.20
C ILE A 237 -80.16 -22.17 45.09
N SER A 238 -78.87 -22.49 45.29
CA SER A 238 -78.03 -22.97 46.42
C SER A 238 -76.54 -22.75 46.11
N SER A 239 -75.80 -22.43 47.17
CA SER A 239 -74.43 -22.80 47.56
C SER A 239 -73.59 -23.75 46.67
N GLY A 240 -72.30 -23.41 46.53
CA GLY A 240 -71.26 -24.32 46.02
C GLY A 240 -69.86 -23.68 46.03
N THR A 241 -69.34 -23.43 47.22
CA THR A 241 -68.01 -22.92 47.59
C THR A 241 -66.84 -23.69 46.96
N MET A 242 -65.66 -23.04 46.91
CA MET A 242 -64.28 -23.56 47.15
C MET A 242 -63.31 -23.06 46.06
N THR A 243 -62.09 -22.57 46.28
CA THR A 243 -61.26 -22.28 47.46
C THR A 243 -60.04 -21.54 46.90
N SER A 244 -59.77 -20.33 47.39
CA SER A 244 -58.46 -19.69 47.24
C SER A 244 -57.65 -20.01 48.50
N ARG A 245 -56.64 -20.86 48.39
CA ARG A 245 -55.63 -21.01 49.44
C ARG A 245 -54.25 -21.28 48.86
N SER A 246 -53.38 -20.32 49.15
CA SER A 246 -51.94 -20.41 49.25
C SER A 246 -51.47 -21.65 50.01
N ILE A 247 -50.47 -22.36 49.48
CA ILE A 247 -49.45 -23.08 50.26
C ILE A 247 -48.10 -22.94 49.55
N SER A 248 -47.19 -22.28 50.25
CA SER A 248 -45.74 -22.41 50.17
C SER A 248 -45.31 -23.81 50.65
N GLY A 249 -44.33 -24.42 49.99
CA GLY A 249 -43.75 -25.70 50.41
C GLY A 249 -42.34 -25.87 49.87
N ALA A 250 -41.38 -25.37 50.65
CA ALA A 250 -39.95 -25.66 50.52
C ALA A 250 -39.64 -27.05 51.11
N VAL A 251 -38.62 -27.72 50.58
CA VAL A 251 -37.75 -28.60 51.38
C VAL A 251 -36.29 -28.43 50.91
N SER A 252 -35.43 -28.36 51.91
CA SER A 252 -34.05 -27.87 51.93
C SER A 252 -33.02 -28.96 52.21
N SER A 253 -31.75 -28.64 51.89
CA SER A 253 -30.48 -29.02 52.56
C SER A 253 -30.10 -30.51 52.60
N THR A 254 -28.87 -30.99 52.33
CA THR A 254 -27.49 -30.53 52.62
C THR A 254 -26.57 -31.53 51.87
N SER A 255 -25.41 -31.22 51.27
CA SER A 255 -24.14 -31.06 51.99
C SER A 255 -22.97 -30.90 50.99
N LYS A 256 -22.10 -29.94 51.32
CA LYS A 256 -20.62 -29.89 51.20
C LYS A 256 -19.93 -30.75 50.12
N THR A 257 -19.19 -30.09 49.22
CA THR A 257 -17.71 -30.19 49.14
C THR A 257 -17.10 -29.04 48.34
N SER A 258 -16.24 -28.29 49.02
CA SER A 258 -15.02 -27.60 48.56
C SER A 258 -14.83 -27.26 47.07
N ALA A 259 -14.79 -25.96 46.79
CA ALA A 259 -13.79 -25.40 45.87
C ALA A 259 -13.31 -24.06 46.42
N THR A 260 -12.38 -24.16 47.36
CA THR A 260 -11.46 -23.11 47.77
C THR A 260 -10.59 -22.72 46.57
N GLY A 261 -10.38 -21.43 46.36
CA GLY A 261 -9.16 -20.87 45.75
C GLY A 261 -8.88 -21.20 44.27
N SER A 262 -9.24 -20.27 43.38
CA SER A 262 -8.30 -19.75 42.38
C SER A 262 -8.90 -18.52 41.67
N ASN A 263 -9.11 -17.45 42.44
CA ASN A 263 -8.63 -16.16 41.93
C ASN A 263 -7.12 -16.35 41.71
N PHE A 264 -6.59 -15.84 40.60
CA PHE A 264 -5.31 -16.20 39.95
C PHE A 264 -5.40 -17.42 39.03
N ASN A 265 -5.90 -17.20 37.79
CA ASN A 265 -5.24 -17.68 36.56
C ASN A 265 -5.98 -17.34 35.25
N PHE A 266 -7.10 -16.62 35.28
CA PHE A 266 -7.71 -16.13 34.02
C PHE A 266 -7.25 -14.71 33.62
N SER A 267 -6.70 -13.93 34.56
CA SER A 267 -6.09 -12.63 34.27
C SER A 267 -4.64 -12.74 33.81
N ASN A 268 -3.92 -13.83 34.10
CA ASN A 268 -2.52 -13.98 33.70
C ASN A 268 -2.30 -14.54 32.28
N ASN A 269 -3.30 -15.17 31.64
CA ASN A 269 -3.20 -15.54 30.22
C ASN A 269 -3.72 -14.48 29.25
N LEU A 270 -4.52 -13.52 29.72
CA LEU A 270 -4.91 -12.35 28.92
C LEU A 270 -3.97 -11.16 29.12
N LEU A 271 -3.34 -11.02 30.29
CA LEU A 271 -2.25 -10.06 30.49
C LEU A 271 -0.89 -10.55 29.99
N SER A 272 -0.59 -11.86 29.93
CA SER A 272 0.62 -12.31 29.21
C SER A 272 0.46 -12.24 27.69
N SER A 273 -0.76 -12.35 27.16
CA SER A 273 -1.05 -12.10 25.74
C SER A 273 -1.06 -10.60 25.38
N ALA A 274 -1.38 -9.73 26.35
CA ALA A 274 -1.39 -8.27 26.19
C ALA A 274 -0.10 -7.56 26.65
N LEU A 275 0.78 -8.23 27.42
CA LEU A 275 2.11 -7.74 27.80
C LEU A 275 3.24 -8.40 27.00
N ASN A 276 3.02 -9.54 26.31
CA ASN A 276 3.92 -10.02 25.25
C ASN A 276 3.65 -9.37 23.88
N THR A 277 2.77 -8.38 23.80
CA THR A 277 2.59 -7.52 22.62
C THR A 277 3.14 -6.10 22.81
N SER A 278 3.86 -5.84 23.92
CA SER A 278 4.51 -4.54 24.17
C SER A 278 6.02 -4.58 24.42
N THR A 279 6.68 -5.74 24.34
CA THR A 279 8.16 -5.82 24.31
C THR A 279 8.68 -6.91 23.37
N SER A 280 8.14 -6.98 22.16
CA SER A 280 8.91 -7.42 21.00
C SER A 280 8.85 -6.30 19.99
N SER A 281 9.88 -5.46 20.01
CA SER A 281 10.28 -4.62 18.89
C SER A 281 10.38 -5.51 17.65
N THR A 282 9.28 -5.67 16.93
CA THR A 282 9.36 -5.83 15.50
C THR A 282 10.07 -4.57 15.02
N PRO A 283 11.23 -4.70 14.35
CA PRO A 283 11.88 -3.56 13.78
C PRO A 283 10.85 -2.92 12.87
N SER A 284 10.53 -1.66 13.20
CA SER A 284 10.03 -0.69 12.24
C SER A 284 10.59 -1.05 10.87
N TYR A 285 9.70 -1.45 9.95
CA TYR A 285 10.04 -1.48 8.54
C TYR A 285 10.43 -0.05 8.18
N LEU A 286 11.74 0.20 8.27
CA LEU A 286 12.43 1.37 7.79
C LEU A 286 12.48 1.25 6.26
N THR A 287 11.32 1.39 5.64
CA THR A 287 11.14 1.67 4.22
C THR A 287 10.30 2.92 4.09
N SER A 288 10.79 4.03 4.64
CA SER A 288 10.31 5.35 4.23
C SER A 288 10.85 5.66 2.82
N LYS A 289 10.32 4.98 1.80
CA LYS A 289 10.18 5.62 0.48
C LYS A 289 9.14 6.75 0.66
N PRO A 290 9.26 7.90 -0.03
CA PRO A 290 8.34 9.03 0.12
C PRO A 290 6.91 8.56 -0.13
N GLN A 291 5.98 8.93 0.75
CA GLN A 291 4.57 8.53 0.84
C GLN A 291 3.97 8.01 -0.50
N THR A 292 3.91 6.69 -0.65
CA THR A 292 3.27 6.00 -1.79
C THR A 292 1.84 5.55 -1.49
N PHE A 293 1.24 5.99 -0.38
CA PHE A 293 -0.10 5.59 0.05
C PHE A 293 -1.00 6.81 0.11
N SER A 294 -2.21 6.69 -0.44
CA SER A 294 -3.28 7.63 -0.11
C SER A 294 -3.76 7.38 1.31
N ALA A 295 -4.12 8.44 2.06
CA ALA A 295 -4.62 8.30 3.43
C ALA A 295 -5.86 7.38 3.54
N PHE A 296 -6.59 7.22 2.44
CA PHE A 296 -7.76 6.34 2.34
C PHE A 296 -7.42 4.86 2.34
N GLU A 297 -6.32 4.43 1.71
CA GLU A 297 -5.91 3.01 1.66
C GLU A 297 -5.65 2.44 3.07
N LEU A 298 -5.09 3.26 3.96
CA LEU A 298 -4.89 2.91 5.37
C LEU A 298 -6.22 2.77 6.15
N GLY A 299 -7.27 3.49 5.73
CA GLY A 299 -8.59 3.48 6.35
C GLY A 299 -9.49 2.30 5.94
N ILE A 300 -9.20 1.62 4.83
CA ILE A 300 -10.03 0.50 4.30
C ILE A 300 -10.10 -0.66 5.32
N ASN A 301 -8.98 -0.98 5.97
CA ASN A 301 -8.93 -2.05 6.97
C ASN A 301 -9.65 -1.70 8.28
N LYS A 302 -9.64 -0.42 8.67
CA LYS A 302 -10.33 0.07 9.86
C LYS A 302 -11.85 0.09 9.67
N LYS A 303 -12.32 0.47 8.48
CA LYS A 303 -13.76 0.47 8.15
C LYS A 303 -14.39 -0.91 8.19
N ARG A 304 -13.68 -1.99 7.82
CA ARG A 304 -14.19 -3.37 7.96
C ARG A 304 -14.35 -3.77 9.43
N LEU A 305 -13.42 -3.35 10.28
CA LEU A 305 -13.50 -3.58 11.74
C LEU A 305 -14.60 -2.74 12.38
N ASP A 306 -14.77 -1.49 11.96
CA ASP A 306 -15.87 -0.62 12.42
C ASP A 306 -17.24 -1.08 11.91
N LEU A 307 -17.34 -1.68 10.71
CA LEU A 307 -18.57 -2.29 10.19
C LEU A 307 -18.99 -3.51 11.03
N LEU A 308 -18.02 -4.34 11.44
CA LEU A 308 -18.26 -5.45 12.36
C LEU A 308 -18.64 -4.96 13.77
N ALA A 309 -18.09 -3.82 14.21
CA ALA A 309 -18.44 -3.20 15.49
C ALA A 309 -19.83 -2.50 15.45
N ASN A 310 -20.21 -1.90 14.32
CA ASN A 310 -21.47 -1.17 14.14
C ASN A 310 -22.66 -2.10 13.85
N LEU A 311 -22.43 -3.30 13.28
CA LEU A 311 -23.46 -4.35 13.17
C LEU A 311 -23.96 -4.82 14.55
N ALA A 312 -23.17 -4.63 15.61
CA ALA A 312 -23.52 -5.03 16.97
C ALA A 312 -24.25 -3.94 17.79
N LYS A 313 -24.35 -2.69 17.31
CA LYS A 313 -24.99 -1.60 18.05
C LYS A 313 -25.67 -0.58 17.12
N SER A 314 -26.99 -0.68 16.96
CA SER A 314 -27.88 0.51 16.93
C SER A 314 -29.37 0.16 16.80
N ALA A 315 -30.04 0.01 17.93
CA ALA A 315 -31.36 0.62 18.10
C ALA A 315 -31.10 2.01 18.71
N VAL A 316 -30.97 3.04 17.86
CA VAL A 316 -30.79 4.43 18.32
C VAL A 316 -32.10 5.17 18.14
N SER A 317 -32.97 4.99 19.10
CA SER A 317 -33.73 6.08 19.72
C SER A 317 -34.33 5.54 21.03
N LYS A 318 -34.13 6.27 22.12
CA LYS A 318 -35.04 6.16 23.25
C LYS A 318 -36.36 6.80 22.80
N PRO A 319 -37.53 6.24 23.16
CA PRO A 319 -38.80 6.88 22.84
C PRO A 319 -38.75 8.33 23.34
N ALA A 320 -39.01 9.29 22.45
CA ALA A 320 -38.87 10.72 22.72
C ALA A 320 -39.97 11.29 23.63
N PHE A 321 -40.75 10.44 24.29
CA PHE A 321 -41.93 10.83 25.05
C PHE A 321 -41.75 10.52 26.53
N GLU A 322 -41.65 11.56 27.36
CA GLU A 322 -42.20 11.51 28.71
C GLU A 322 -43.70 11.75 28.56
N ALA A 323 -44.50 10.78 29.00
CA ALA A 323 -45.96 10.87 28.95
C ALA A 323 -46.43 12.15 29.64
N ARG A 324 -46.81 13.17 28.87
CA ARG A 324 -47.74 14.17 29.40
C ARG A 324 -49.03 13.41 29.70
N GLU A 325 -49.41 13.38 30.97
CA GLU A 325 -50.71 12.88 31.42
C GLU A 325 -51.79 13.65 30.66
N PHE A 326 -52.33 13.04 29.61
CA PHE A 326 -53.59 13.47 29.06
C PHE A 326 -54.64 13.16 30.12
N ARG A 327 -55.33 14.20 30.60
CA ARG A 327 -56.46 14.07 31.52
C ARG A 327 -57.63 13.42 30.77
N PHE A 328 -57.59 12.11 30.61
CA PHE A 328 -58.76 11.32 30.28
C PHE A 328 -59.66 11.34 31.51
N GLY A 329 -60.70 12.17 31.47
CA GLY A 329 -61.55 12.45 32.61
C GLY A 329 -62.26 11.19 33.13
N VAL A 330 -62.03 10.89 34.41
CA VAL A 330 -62.83 9.98 35.22
C VAL A 330 -64.31 10.35 35.12
N LEU A 331 -65.17 9.33 35.09
CA LEU A 331 -66.62 9.43 34.97
C LEU A 331 -67.22 10.19 36.16
N ASP A 332 -67.75 11.38 35.93
CA ASP A 332 -68.78 11.97 36.80
C ASP A 332 -70.15 11.51 36.31
N HIS A 333 -70.94 10.90 37.19
CA HIS A 333 -72.23 10.24 36.91
C HIS A 333 -73.39 11.22 36.61
N ILE A 334 -73.11 12.39 36.04
CA ILE A 334 -74.11 13.40 35.67
C ILE A 334 -74.05 13.54 34.14
N SER A 335 -75.05 12.97 33.45
CA SER A 335 -75.21 12.98 31.98
C SER A 335 -73.91 12.66 31.20
N PRO A 336 -73.50 11.37 31.10
CA PRO A 336 -72.26 10.99 30.44
C PRO A 336 -72.17 11.50 28.98
N GLU A 337 -73.30 11.69 28.29
CA GLU A 337 -73.38 12.05 26.88
C GLU A 337 -72.80 13.45 26.57
N ILE A 338 -73.01 14.43 27.46
CA ILE A 338 -72.54 15.81 27.31
C ILE A 338 -71.01 15.88 27.37
N ASN A 339 -70.45 15.18 28.35
CA ASN A 339 -69.04 15.23 28.62
C ASN A 339 -68.25 14.39 27.61
N GLU A 340 -68.78 13.25 27.15
CA GLU A 340 -68.05 12.37 26.23
C GLU A 340 -67.89 12.96 24.83
N TYR A 341 -68.92 13.63 24.25
CA TYR A 341 -68.73 14.30 22.96
C TYR A 341 -67.76 15.48 23.05
N ARG A 342 -67.87 16.28 24.11
CA ARG A 342 -66.98 17.43 24.34
C ARG A 342 -65.52 16.97 24.52
N LYS A 343 -65.28 15.92 25.31
CA LYS A 343 -63.97 15.27 25.46
C LYS A 343 -63.44 14.73 24.13
N ALA A 344 -64.29 14.06 23.33
CA ALA A 344 -63.92 13.52 22.03
C ALA A 344 -63.52 14.62 21.03
N TYR A 345 -64.27 15.72 20.97
CA TYR A 345 -64.00 16.88 20.12
C TYR A 345 -62.68 17.57 20.49
N PHE A 346 -62.48 17.88 21.76
CA PHE A 346 -61.23 18.53 22.21
C PHE A 346 -60.01 17.60 22.06
N GLY A 347 -60.16 16.30 22.34
CA GLY A 347 -59.09 15.32 22.07
C GLY A 347 -58.73 15.24 20.58
N MET A 348 -59.71 15.33 19.67
CA MET A 348 -59.46 15.41 18.23
C MET A 348 -58.78 16.72 17.82
N GLN A 349 -59.14 17.84 18.44
CA GLN A 349 -58.51 19.14 18.20
C GLN A 349 -57.06 19.16 18.71
N ASP A 350 -56.79 18.57 19.87
CA ASP A 350 -55.45 18.39 20.42
C ASP A 350 -54.59 17.53 19.49
N LEU A 351 -55.13 16.43 18.94
CA LEU A 351 -54.46 15.64 17.90
C LEU A 351 -54.11 16.44 16.64
N VAL A 352 -54.87 17.48 16.31
CA VAL A 352 -54.55 18.38 15.19
C VAL A 352 -53.48 19.40 15.57
N THR A 353 -53.45 19.85 16.83
CA THR A 353 -52.40 20.77 17.31
C THR A 353 -51.04 20.08 17.46
N THR A 354 -51.01 18.83 17.94
CA THR A 354 -49.78 18.04 18.08
C THR A 354 -49.06 17.77 16.77
N ILE A 355 -49.75 17.86 15.62
CA ILE A 355 -49.13 17.78 14.29
C ILE A 355 -48.09 18.89 14.09
N ASN A 356 -48.33 20.10 14.63
CA ASN A 356 -47.40 21.22 14.50
C ASN A 356 -46.14 21.01 15.36
N ASP A 357 -46.28 20.29 16.48
CA ASP A 357 -45.17 20.00 17.38
C ASP A 357 -44.31 18.83 16.85
N LEU A 358 -44.94 17.90 16.13
CA LEU A 358 -44.28 16.68 15.64
C LEU A 358 -43.59 16.86 14.28
N PHE A 359 -44.15 17.63 13.35
CA PHE A 359 -43.68 17.72 11.96
C PHE A 359 -43.13 19.10 11.60
N ASP A 360 -42.24 19.15 10.61
CA ASP A 360 -41.78 20.41 10.00
C ASP A 360 -42.98 21.24 9.50
N PRO A 361 -42.93 22.58 9.53
CA PRO A 361 -44.10 23.44 9.28
C PRO A 361 -44.75 23.23 7.89
N THR A 362 -43.95 22.89 6.89
CA THR A 362 -44.43 22.55 5.53
C THR A 362 -45.20 21.22 5.50
N ASP A 363 -44.65 20.19 6.13
CA ASP A 363 -45.27 18.87 6.24
C ASP A 363 -46.51 18.89 7.14
N ALA A 364 -46.45 19.65 8.25
CA ALA A 364 -47.54 19.85 9.19
C ALA A 364 -48.74 20.54 8.51
N SER A 365 -48.50 21.63 7.76
CA SER A 365 -49.55 22.37 7.06
C SER A 365 -50.22 21.52 5.97
N ALA A 366 -49.44 20.74 5.21
CA ALA A 366 -49.96 19.85 4.18
C ALA A 366 -50.83 18.72 4.77
N LEU A 367 -50.40 18.11 5.87
CA LEU A 367 -51.16 17.07 6.55
C LEU A 367 -52.43 17.65 7.20
N ARG A 368 -52.31 18.80 7.86
CA ARG A 368 -53.45 19.51 8.47
C ARG A 368 -54.50 19.89 7.44
N LYS A 369 -54.10 20.35 6.25
CA LYS A 369 -55.03 20.65 5.15
C LYS A 369 -55.83 19.40 4.76
N LYS A 370 -55.17 18.24 4.63
CA LYS A 370 -55.84 16.97 4.32
C LYS A 370 -56.82 16.54 5.43
N LEU A 371 -56.45 16.73 6.69
CA LEU A 371 -57.34 16.41 7.83
C LEU A 371 -58.54 17.37 7.91
N LYS A 372 -58.33 18.68 7.75
CA LYS A 372 -59.40 19.68 7.74
C LYS A 372 -60.42 19.48 6.62
N VAL A 373 -59.96 19.08 5.43
CA VAL A 373 -60.87 18.72 4.33
C VAL A 373 -61.76 17.54 4.72
N SER A 374 -61.22 16.55 5.45
CA SER A 374 -62.04 15.43 5.95
C SER A 374 -62.99 15.82 7.09
N GLU A 375 -62.64 16.81 7.93
CA GLU A 375 -63.55 17.37 8.94
C GLU A 375 -64.78 18.02 8.29
N GLN A 376 -64.54 18.85 7.26
CA GLN A 376 -65.59 19.60 6.55
C GLN A 376 -66.54 18.66 5.79
N ASN A 377 -66.02 17.58 5.20
CA ASN A 377 -66.83 16.66 4.39
C ASN A 377 -67.72 15.71 5.23
N LEU A 378 -67.39 15.48 6.50
CA LEU A 378 -68.07 14.52 7.37
C LEU A 378 -68.83 15.17 8.54
N GLY A 379 -68.85 16.51 8.61
CA GLY A 379 -69.76 17.25 9.50
C GLY A 379 -69.35 17.27 10.98
N LEU A 380 -68.06 17.50 11.30
CA LEU A 380 -67.64 17.71 12.69
C LEU A 380 -68.09 19.09 13.19
N THR A 381 -69.05 19.15 14.11
CA THR A 381 -69.59 20.40 14.68
C THR A 381 -68.91 20.75 16.00
N ALA A 382 -68.73 22.04 16.29
CA ALA A 382 -68.21 22.48 17.58
C ALA A 382 -69.28 22.27 18.67
N PRO A 383 -68.93 21.87 19.91
CA PRO A 383 -69.90 21.62 20.97
C PRO A 383 -70.87 22.79 21.23
N ALA A 384 -70.37 24.03 21.20
CA ALA A 384 -71.20 25.22 21.38
C ALA A 384 -72.20 25.45 20.23
N VAL A 385 -71.83 25.06 19.01
CA VAL A 385 -72.72 25.15 17.82
C VAL A 385 -73.74 24.01 17.86
N LEU A 386 -73.34 22.82 18.32
CA LEU A 386 -74.25 21.69 18.51
C LEU A 386 -75.29 21.99 19.58
N ASP A 387 -74.89 22.55 20.72
CA ASP A 387 -75.81 22.94 21.80
C ASP A 387 -76.81 24.01 21.31
N ALA A 388 -76.35 25.00 20.53
CA ALA A 388 -77.23 25.99 19.89
C ALA A 388 -78.19 25.40 18.83
N GLN A 389 -77.74 24.37 18.08
CA GLN A 389 -78.60 23.64 17.14
C GLN A 389 -79.67 22.82 17.85
N ILE A 390 -79.32 22.19 18.97
CA ILE A 390 -80.26 21.46 19.84
C ILE A 390 -81.31 22.43 20.42
N GLU A 391 -80.88 23.59 20.91
CA GLU A 391 -81.80 24.64 21.41
C GLU A 391 -82.74 25.14 20.30
N ALA A 392 -82.20 25.45 19.12
CA ALA A 392 -83.01 25.92 18.00
C ALA A 392 -83.99 24.87 17.44
N GLU A 393 -83.64 23.58 17.45
CA GLU A 393 -84.53 22.51 17.03
C GLU A 393 -85.57 22.16 18.11
N ALA A 394 -85.20 22.17 19.38
CA ALA A 394 -86.13 21.99 20.49
C ALA A 394 -87.18 23.12 20.52
N ASP A 395 -86.76 24.36 20.26
CA ASP A 395 -87.66 25.52 20.22
C ASP A 395 -88.61 25.48 19.03
N LYS A 396 -88.17 24.93 17.88
CA LYS A 396 -89.03 24.71 16.72
C LYS A 396 -90.06 23.60 16.92
N GLN A 397 -89.75 22.57 17.71
CA GLN A 397 -90.63 21.42 17.91
C GLN A 397 -91.55 21.52 19.13
N ALA A 398 -91.18 22.30 20.15
CA ALA A 398 -91.95 22.40 21.39
C ALA A 398 -93.11 23.41 21.36
N GLY A 399 -93.05 24.45 20.51
CA GLY A 399 -94.01 25.57 20.57
C GLY A 399 -94.00 26.28 21.94
N ASP A 400 -95.15 26.75 22.43
CA ASP A 400 -95.29 27.46 23.72
C ASP A 400 -95.35 26.53 24.97
N ASP A 401 -95.33 25.20 24.82
CA ASP A 401 -95.46 24.24 25.93
C ASP A 401 -94.13 23.96 26.67
N ALA A 402 -93.95 24.58 27.83
CA ALA A 402 -92.71 24.48 28.62
C ALA A 402 -92.38 23.06 29.14
N THR A 403 -93.40 22.24 29.45
CA THR A 403 -93.20 20.86 29.94
C THR A 403 -92.82 19.89 28.83
N LYS A 404 -93.46 20.01 27.64
CA LYS A 404 -93.06 19.26 26.43
C LYS A 404 -91.67 19.66 25.97
N ARG A 405 -91.33 20.96 26.06
CA ARG A 405 -89.99 21.46 25.75
C ARG A 405 -88.91 20.75 26.55
N GLN A 406 -89.10 20.58 27.86
CA GLN A 406 -88.08 19.99 28.72
C GLN A 406 -87.89 18.48 28.47
N GLN A 407 -88.96 17.74 28.17
CA GLN A 407 -88.90 16.31 27.82
C GLN A 407 -88.33 16.06 26.41
N LEU A 408 -88.79 16.83 25.41
CA LEU A 408 -88.30 16.75 24.04
C LEU A 408 -86.83 17.19 23.94
N TRP A 409 -86.44 18.21 24.70
CA TRP A 409 -85.05 18.67 24.72
C TRP A 409 -84.10 17.59 25.21
N GLY A 410 -84.45 16.81 26.25
CA GLY A 410 -83.61 15.71 26.73
C GLY A 410 -83.40 14.60 25.68
N LEU A 411 -84.47 14.18 25.00
CA LEU A 411 -84.42 13.15 23.95
C LEU A 411 -83.69 13.62 22.68
N LEU A 412 -84.01 14.83 22.21
CA LEU A 412 -83.41 15.43 21.02
C LEU A 412 -81.93 15.77 21.26
N ALA A 413 -81.57 16.27 22.45
CA ALA A 413 -80.19 16.50 22.83
C ALA A 413 -79.37 15.20 22.84
N ASN A 414 -79.92 14.11 23.37
CA ASN A 414 -79.25 12.80 23.36
C ASN A 414 -79.05 12.29 21.93
N GLN A 415 -80.10 12.32 21.10
CA GLN A 415 -80.05 11.84 19.72
C GLN A 415 -79.01 12.60 18.88
N LYS A 416 -79.00 13.95 18.96
CA LYS A 416 -78.04 14.79 18.23
C LYS A 416 -76.61 14.67 18.76
N ARG A 417 -76.41 14.49 20.06
CA ARG A 417 -75.07 14.28 20.65
C ARG A 417 -74.49 12.92 20.25
N TYR A 418 -75.32 11.87 20.22
CA TYR A 418 -74.90 10.56 19.72
C TYR A 418 -74.63 10.58 18.20
N GLU A 419 -75.42 11.32 17.43
CA GLU A 419 -75.16 11.56 16.01
C GLU A 419 -73.82 12.28 15.80
N ALA A 420 -73.56 13.33 16.57
CA ALA A 420 -72.31 14.07 16.52
C ALA A 420 -71.11 13.20 16.92
N LEU A 421 -71.26 12.36 17.95
CA LEU A 421 -70.22 11.41 18.40
C LEU A 421 -69.93 10.33 17.35
N PHE A 422 -70.97 9.83 16.67
CA PHE A 422 -70.85 8.90 15.56
C PHE A 422 -70.14 9.54 14.35
N ASN A 423 -70.47 10.79 14.01
CA ASN A 423 -69.78 11.55 12.95
C ASN A 423 -68.32 11.86 13.32
N ALA A 424 -68.02 12.14 14.59
CA ALA A 424 -66.65 12.29 15.07
C ALA A 424 -65.83 11.00 14.90
N GLY A 425 -66.41 9.83 15.17
CA GLY A 425 -65.80 8.52 14.90
C GLY A 425 -65.52 8.28 13.41
N LYS A 426 -66.42 8.71 12.51
CA LYS A 426 -66.19 8.66 11.05
C LYS A 426 -65.02 9.53 10.60
N VAL A 427 -64.93 10.75 11.14
CA VAL A 427 -63.81 11.66 10.86
C VAL A 427 -62.49 11.03 11.33
N LEU A 428 -62.46 10.49 12.55
CA LEU A 428 -61.28 9.88 13.14
C LEU A 428 -60.81 8.63 12.37
N THR A 429 -61.73 7.75 11.96
CA THR A 429 -61.39 6.58 11.11
C THR A 429 -60.82 7.02 9.76
N LYS A 430 -61.36 8.07 9.14
CA LYS A 430 -60.80 8.64 7.92
C LYS A 430 -59.41 9.23 8.15
N TRP A 431 -59.19 9.92 9.27
CA TRP A 431 -57.88 10.42 9.65
C TRP A 431 -56.84 9.32 9.81
N ILE A 432 -57.21 8.19 10.43
CA ILE A 432 -56.35 7.02 10.56
C ILE A 432 -55.95 6.51 9.16
N SER A 433 -56.90 6.36 8.23
CA SER A 433 -56.60 5.91 6.86
C SER A 433 -55.64 6.84 6.10
N ILE A 434 -55.78 8.16 6.28
CA ILE A 434 -54.89 9.16 5.64
C ILE A 434 -53.48 9.02 6.20
N VAL A 435 -53.34 8.88 7.52
CA VAL A 435 -52.04 8.74 8.19
C VAL A 435 -51.39 7.39 7.86
N GLU A 436 -52.16 6.30 7.82
CA GLU A 436 -51.70 4.96 7.40
C GLU A 436 -51.19 4.97 5.95
N SER A 437 -51.90 5.63 5.03
CA SER A 437 -51.44 5.77 3.65
C SER A 437 -50.10 6.52 3.56
N ARG A 438 -49.90 7.57 4.37
CA ARG A 438 -48.64 8.31 4.47
C ARG A 438 -47.54 7.44 5.07
N TYR A 439 -47.84 6.68 6.13
CA TYR A 439 -46.91 5.74 6.74
C TYR A 439 -46.39 4.72 5.72
N ASN A 440 -47.28 4.07 4.99
CA ASN A 440 -46.93 3.09 3.95
C ASN A 440 -46.08 3.71 2.82
N GLN A 441 -46.36 4.96 2.42
CA GLN A 441 -45.56 5.66 1.41
C GLN A 441 -44.13 5.95 1.91
N ILE A 442 -43.98 6.38 3.17
CA ILE A 442 -42.67 6.65 3.78
C ILE A 442 -41.91 5.32 3.93
N GLU A 443 -42.57 4.25 4.34
CA GLU A 443 -41.97 2.92 4.47
C GLU A 443 -41.44 2.40 3.12
N ARG A 444 -42.21 2.54 2.03
CA ARG A 444 -41.74 2.18 0.68
C ARG A 444 -40.51 2.99 0.26
N LYS A 445 -40.48 4.30 0.54
CA LYS A 445 -39.30 5.15 0.29
C LYS A 445 -38.10 4.69 1.12
N LEU A 446 -38.30 4.33 2.39
CA LEU A 446 -37.25 3.79 3.25
C LEU A 446 -36.69 2.47 2.70
N GLN A 447 -37.54 1.53 2.31
CA GLN A 447 -37.11 0.26 1.71
C GLN A 447 -36.33 0.49 0.39
N GLY A 448 -36.76 1.45 -0.44
CA GLY A 448 -36.03 1.86 -1.64
C GLY A 448 -34.61 2.35 -1.32
N LYS A 449 -34.48 3.24 -0.33
CA LYS A 449 -33.19 3.78 0.10
C LYS A 449 -32.29 2.74 0.79
N LEU A 450 -32.86 1.80 1.54
CA LEU A 450 -32.10 0.69 2.13
C LEU A 450 -31.52 -0.24 1.05
N ARG A 451 -32.23 -0.48 -0.06
CA ARG A 451 -31.70 -1.24 -1.21
C ARG A 451 -30.60 -0.48 -1.95
N GLU A 452 -30.73 0.84 -2.07
CA GLU A 452 -29.69 1.69 -2.65
C GLU A 452 -28.41 1.65 -1.79
N HIS A 453 -28.57 1.73 -0.46
CA HIS A 453 -27.49 1.59 0.51
C HIS A 453 -26.76 0.24 0.41
N THR A 454 -27.48 -0.89 0.35
CA THR A 454 -26.82 -2.20 0.20
C THR A 454 -26.09 -2.36 -1.14
N ARG A 455 -26.66 -1.82 -2.23
CA ARG A 455 -25.99 -1.77 -3.55
C ARG A 455 -24.71 -0.94 -3.51
N LYS A 456 -24.74 0.22 -2.84
CA LYS A 456 -23.56 1.09 -2.69
C LYS A 456 -22.48 0.45 -1.81
N LEU A 457 -22.85 -0.22 -0.72
CA LEU A 457 -21.90 -1.01 0.07
C LEU A 457 -21.22 -2.11 -0.75
N ALA A 458 -21.98 -2.86 -1.56
CA ALA A 458 -21.41 -3.88 -2.45
C ALA A 458 -20.47 -3.28 -3.52
N GLN A 459 -20.81 -2.09 -4.05
CA GLN A 459 -19.92 -1.35 -4.96
C GLN A 459 -18.61 -0.95 -4.27
N ILE A 460 -18.67 -0.44 -3.03
CA ILE A 460 -17.51 -0.06 -2.22
C ILE A 460 -16.61 -1.27 -1.93
N GLU A 461 -17.20 -2.42 -1.57
CA GLU A 461 -16.44 -3.65 -1.35
C GLU A 461 -15.74 -4.12 -2.64
N LYS A 462 -16.45 -4.10 -3.77
CA LYS A 462 -15.86 -4.41 -5.09
C LYS A 462 -14.70 -3.47 -5.43
N LEU A 463 -14.87 -2.16 -5.25
CA LEU A 463 -13.82 -1.17 -5.49
C LEU A 463 -12.61 -1.39 -4.57
N SER A 464 -12.83 -1.70 -3.29
CA SER A 464 -11.73 -2.00 -2.35
C SER A 464 -10.93 -3.24 -2.76
N GLY A 465 -11.59 -4.28 -3.26
CA GLY A 465 -10.93 -5.47 -3.81
C GLY A 465 -10.10 -5.15 -5.06
N LEU A 466 -10.66 -4.35 -5.97
CA LEU A 466 -9.96 -3.89 -7.18
C LEU A 466 -8.74 -3.02 -6.84
N ILE A 467 -8.84 -2.12 -5.86
CA ILE A 467 -7.72 -1.30 -5.38
C ILE A 467 -6.60 -2.19 -4.85
N ARG A 468 -6.91 -3.21 -4.04
CA ARG A 468 -5.88 -4.12 -3.50
C ARG A 468 -5.14 -4.86 -4.61
N VAL A 469 -5.86 -5.46 -5.56
CA VAL A 469 -5.24 -6.17 -6.69
C VAL A 469 -4.41 -5.20 -7.54
N ALA A 470 -4.95 -4.02 -7.83
CA ALA A 470 -4.26 -2.99 -8.59
C ALA A 470 -3.00 -2.46 -7.88
N ARG A 471 -2.97 -2.51 -6.55
CA ARG A 471 -1.81 -2.14 -5.75
C ARG A 471 -0.74 -3.23 -5.77
N GLU A 472 -1.11 -4.49 -5.58
CA GLU A 472 -0.19 -5.62 -5.68
C GLU A 472 0.48 -5.67 -7.07
N THR A 473 -0.27 -5.40 -8.13
CA THR A 473 0.31 -5.29 -9.48
C THR A 473 1.22 -4.07 -9.61
N LEU A 474 0.87 -2.92 -9.02
CA LEU A 474 1.74 -1.74 -9.02
C LEU A 474 3.05 -1.99 -8.28
N GLU A 475 3.03 -2.66 -7.14
CA GLU A 475 4.25 -2.99 -6.37
C GLU A 475 5.18 -3.96 -7.11
N ASN A 476 4.61 -4.94 -7.82
CA ASN A 476 5.40 -5.82 -8.69
C ASN A 476 6.01 -5.05 -9.86
N LEU A 477 5.25 -4.13 -10.47
CA LEU A 477 5.76 -3.26 -11.53
C LEU A 477 6.79 -2.25 -11.01
N ASP A 478 6.69 -1.78 -9.76
CA ASP A 478 7.66 -0.87 -9.13
C ASP A 478 9.02 -1.55 -8.99
N ARG A 479 9.05 -2.81 -8.55
CA ARG A 479 10.31 -3.59 -8.47
C ARG A 479 10.93 -3.80 -9.85
N PHE A 480 10.11 -4.16 -10.84
CA PHE A 480 10.58 -4.35 -12.21
C PHE A 480 11.07 -3.04 -12.83
N PHE A 481 10.39 -1.92 -12.55
CA PHE A 481 10.80 -0.60 -13.00
C PHE A 481 12.11 -0.16 -12.35
N ASP A 482 12.26 -0.33 -11.02
CA ASP A 482 13.49 -0.04 -10.28
C ASP A 482 14.69 -0.84 -10.85
N GLU A 483 14.48 -2.11 -11.21
CA GLU A 483 15.49 -2.97 -11.85
C GLU A 483 15.91 -2.44 -13.23
N GLN A 484 14.95 -2.18 -14.14
CA GLN A 484 15.27 -1.68 -15.48
C GLN A 484 15.88 -0.27 -15.45
N LEU A 485 15.48 0.57 -14.49
CA LEU A 485 16.08 1.88 -14.26
C LEU A 485 17.52 1.75 -13.72
N GLY A 486 17.76 0.77 -12.86
CA GLY A 486 19.09 0.40 -12.38
C GLY A 486 20.01 -0.01 -13.54
N ASP A 487 19.55 -0.90 -14.42
CA ASP A 487 20.28 -1.35 -15.61
C ASP A 487 20.63 -0.19 -16.55
N TYR A 488 19.66 0.69 -16.80
CA TYR A 488 19.90 1.90 -17.57
C TYR A 488 20.96 2.77 -16.88
N GLY A 489 20.85 2.98 -15.56
CA GLY A 489 21.84 3.71 -14.79
C GLY A 489 23.26 3.12 -14.82
N VAL A 490 23.40 1.80 -14.94
CA VAL A 490 24.71 1.13 -15.13
C VAL A 490 25.28 1.46 -16.51
N ALA A 491 24.48 1.35 -17.57
CA ALA A 491 24.91 1.69 -18.93
C ALA A 491 25.35 3.16 -19.03
N GLN A 492 24.67 4.08 -18.35
CA GLN A 492 25.07 5.49 -18.28
C GLN A 492 26.47 5.67 -17.65
N ARG A 493 26.78 4.92 -16.59
CA ARG A 493 28.09 5.00 -15.92
C ARG A 493 29.21 4.46 -16.81
N LEU A 494 28.96 3.33 -17.47
CA LEU A 494 29.92 2.76 -18.41
C LEU A 494 30.21 3.71 -19.57
N LEU A 495 29.21 4.46 -20.04
CA LEU A 495 29.41 5.48 -21.08
C LEU A 495 30.29 6.63 -20.56
N GLU A 496 30.00 7.16 -19.37
CA GLU A 496 30.83 8.21 -18.75
C GLU A 496 32.29 7.75 -18.59
N GLU A 497 32.51 6.49 -18.19
CA GLU A 497 33.83 5.87 -18.07
C GLU A 497 34.54 5.74 -19.42
N ASP A 498 33.85 5.22 -20.44
CA ASP A 498 34.41 5.04 -21.79
C ASP A 498 34.85 6.37 -22.41
N TRP A 499 33.99 7.39 -22.35
CA TRP A 499 34.31 8.71 -22.90
C TRP A 499 35.46 9.39 -22.15
N ARG A 500 35.57 9.19 -20.83
CA ARG A 500 36.73 9.66 -20.05
C ARG A 500 38.00 8.92 -20.43
N ARG A 501 37.96 7.60 -20.58
CA ARG A 501 39.11 6.81 -21.01
C ARG A 501 39.61 7.23 -22.38
N ALA A 502 38.70 7.43 -23.33
CA ALA A 502 39.02 7.93 -24.67
C ALA A 502 39.62 9.35 -24.61
N HIS A 503 39.13 10.20 -23.69
CA HIS A 503 39.71 11.52 -23.44
C HIS A 503 41.15 11.42 -22.91
N ASP A 504 41.39 10.64 -21.87
CA ASP A 504 42.69 10.46 -21.23
C ASP A 504 43.70 9.85 -22.21
N ALA A 505 43.30 8.83 -22.96
CA ALA A 505 44.12 8.24 -24.02
C ALA A 505 44.49 9.28 -25.09
N ASN A 506 43.57 10.17 -25.44
CA ASN A 506 43.84 11.25 -26.39
C ASN A 506 44.76 12.33 -25.79
N LEU A 507 44.65 12.64 -24.49
CA LEU A 507 45.57 13.54 -23.80
C LEU A 507 46.98 12.95 -23.74
N GLU A 508 47.11 11.66 -23.41
CA GLU A 508 48.40 10.96 -23.42
C GLU A 508 49.00 10.95 -24.82
N ARG A 509 48.20 10.60 -25.83
CA ARG A 509 48.60 10.66 -27.24
C ARG A 509 49.11 12.06 -27.60
N SER A 510 48.34 13.10 -27.27
CA SER A 510 48.69 14.50 -27.54
C SER A 510 49.98 14.90 -26.82
N ARG A 511 50.15 14.48 -25.56
CA ARG A 511 51.38 14.71 -24.79
C ARG A 511 52.58 14.04 -25.44
N ILE A 512 52.44 12.79 -25.88
CA ILE A 512 53.53 12.05 -26.53
C ILE A 512 53.90 12.73 -27.85
N LEU A 513 52.91 13.00 -28.71
CA LEU A 513 53.11 13.63 -30.02
C LEU A 513 53.75 15.02 -29.91
N THR A 514 53.43 15.79 -28.87
CA THR A 514 53.94 17.17 -28.69
C THR A 514 55.25 17.26 -27.92
N ARG A 515 55.50 16.39 -26.92
CA ARG A 515 56.65 16.52 -26.00
C ARG A 515 57.68 15.40 -26.08
N ALA A 516 57.31 14.22 -26.56
CA ALA A 516 58.14 13.02 -26.45
C ALA A 516 58.59 12.41 -27.78
N VAL A 517 57.95 12.76 -28.91
CA VAL A 517 58.34 12.26 -30.23
C VAL A 517 59.62 12.95 -30.69
N GLN A 518 60.71 12.20 -30.78
CA GLN A 518 62.00 12.66 -31.33
C GLN A 518 62.07 12.55 -32.86
N GLY A 519 61.25 11.71 -33.47
CA GLY A 519 61.17 11.53 -34.93
C GLY A 519 60.08 10.53 -35.34
N LEU A 520 59.47 10.74 -36.51
CA LEU A 520 58.49 9.85 -37.12
C LEU A 520 59.19 8.94 -38.13
N TYR A 521 59.17 7.63 -37.90
CA TYR A 521 59.77 6.66 -38.80
C TYR A 521 58.68 5.85 -39.47
N TYR A 522 58.60 5.93 -40.81
CA TYR A 522 57.68 5.13 -41.60
C TYR A 522 58.28 3.73 -41.82
N VAL A 523 57.68 2.72 -41.21
CA VAL A 523 58.01 1.31 -41.47
C VAL A 523 56.96 0.77 -42.43
N ARG A 524 57.32 0.55 -43.69
CA ARG A 524 56.45 -0.14 -44.65
C ARG A 524 56.33 -1.61 -44.21
N VAL A 525 55.18 -1.97 -43.64
CA VAL A 525 54.86 -3.38 -43.38
C VAL A 525 54.84 -4.10 -44.73
N ARG A 526 55.87 -4.89 -45.01
CA ARG A 526 55.86 -5.81 -46.15
C ARG A 526 54.89 -6.92 -45.78
N ASN A 527 53.70 -6.91 -46.37
CA ASN A 527 52.73 -7.98 -46.21
C ASN A 527 53.39 -9.32 -46.58
N THR A 528 53.62 -10.18 -45.60
CA THR A 528 53.86 -11.60 -45.84
C THR A 528 52.55 -12.23 -46.32
N PRO A 529 52.55 -13.02 -47.41
CA PRO A 529 51.34 -13.67 -47.90
C PRO A 529 50.75 -14.60 -46.82
N VAL A 530 49.43 -14.51 -46.64
CA VAL A 530 48.58 -15.21 -45.65
C VAL A 530 48.42 -16.71 -45.99
N SER A 531 49.42 -17.34 -46.61
CA SER A 531 49.40 -18.76 -46.97
C SER A 531 50.08 -19.66 -45.94
N VAL A 532 50.67 -19.09 -44.90
CA VAL A 532 51.20 -19.82 -43.75
C VAL A 532 50.43 -19.31 -42.52
N PRO A 533 49.71 -20.17 -41.78
CA PRO A 533 49.19 -19.75 -40.49
C PRO A 533 50.39 -19.28 -39.69
N VAL A 534 50.36 -18.02 -39.25
CA VAL A 534 51.32 -17.55 -38.26
C VAL A 534 51.23 -18.56 -37.12
N ALA A 535 52.31 -19.30 -36.88
CA ALA A 535 52.36 -20.17 -35.71
C ALA A 535 51.99 -19.28 -34.52
N ASP A 536 50.95 -19.67 -33.77
CA ASP A 536 50.47 -18.99 -32.56
C ASP A 536 51.69 -18.41 -31.85
N PRO A 537 51.87 -17.06 -31.84
CA PRO A 537 53.17 -16.45 -31.57
C PRO A 537 53.58 -16.81 -30.15
N LEU A 538 54.40 -17.86 -30.08
CA LEU A 538 54.89 -18.58 -28.91
C LEU A 538 53.87 -18.82 -27.80
N SER A 539 53.79 -20.07 -27.40
CA SER A 539 53.28 -20.47 -26.10
C SER A 539 54.03 -19.74 -24.97
N LEU A 540 53.55 -18.55 -24.57
CA LEU A 540 53.62 -18.11 -23.17
C LEU A 540 52.68 -18.97 -22.30
N ARG A 541 52.54 -20.26 -22.63
CA ARG A 541 51.98 -21.24 -21.73
C ARG A 541 53.06 -21.52 -20.71
N TYR A 542 53.04 -20.78 -19.62
CA TYR A 542 53.63 -21.14 -18.35
C TYR A 542 53.42 -22.64 -18.11
N LYS A 543 54.53 -23.38 -18.13
CA LYS A 543 54.50 -24.84 -18.21
C LYS A 543 54.40 -25.49 -16.82
N SER A 544 54.55 -24.70 -15.76
CA SER A 544 54.65 -25.20 -14.38
C SER A 544 53.62 -24.54 -13.45
N ARG A 545 53.12 -25.30 -12.47
CA ARG A 545 52.07 -24.88 -11.52
C ARG A 545 52.54 -23.76 -10.58
N ASN A 546 53.86 -23.65 -10.38
CA ASN A 546 54.53 -22.64 -9.55
C ASN A 546 54.83 -21.32 -10.27
N ASP A 547 54.39 -21.14 -11.52
CA ASP A 547 54.70 -19.94 -12.30
C ASP A 547 54.17 -18.64 -11.67
N ILE A 548 54.74 -17.53 -12.13
CA ILE A 548 54.31 -16.17 -11.79
C ILE A 548 52.91 -15.92 -12.40
N VAL A 549 52.11 -15.08 -11.75
CA VAL A 549 50.77 -14.72 -12.26
C VAL A 549 50.93 -14.01 -13.62
N PRO A 550 50.29 -14.49 -14.69
CA PRO A 550 50.45 -13.93 -16.04
C PRO A 550 50.06 -12.45 -16.13
N GLY A 551 50.94 -11.60 -16.68
CA GLY A 551 50.61 -10.21 -17.02
C GLY A 551 50.37 -9.27 -15.83
N CYS A 552 50.79 -9.67 -14.62
CA CYS A 552 50.64 -8.87 -13.40
C CYS A 552 52.01 -8.50 -12.82
N ASP A 553 52.12 -7.28 -12.30
CA ASP A 553 53.34 -6.82 -11.66
C ASP A 553 53.50 -7.51 -10.29
N GLY A 554 54.66 -8.13 -10.06
CA GLY A 554 54.96 -8.92 -8.86
C GLY A 554 54.99 -8.13 -7.55
N ASP A 555 55.17 -6.81 -7.63
CA ASP A 555 55.50 -5.94 -6.49
C ASP A 555 54.32 -5.06 -6.02
N THR A 556 53.15 -5.15 -6.65
CA THR A 556 51.98 -4.36 -6.25
C THR A 556 51.19 -5.07 -5.15
N ASP A 557 51.01 -4.41 -4.00
CA ASP A 557 50.08 -4.85 -2.96
C ASP A 557 48.65 -4.87 -3.52
N ALA A 558 48.21 -6.07 -3.92
CA ALA A 558 46.88 -6.31 -4.46
C ALA A 558 45.84 -6.19 -3.35
N ALA A 559 44.91 -5.25 -3.48
CA ALA A 559 43.76 -5.10 -2.58
C ALA A 559 42.48 -5.43 -3.34
N LEU A 560 41.77 -6.46 -2.88
CA LEU A 560 40.45 -6.82 -3.40
C LEU A 560 39.37 -5.87 -2.83
N PRO A 561 38.35 -5.50 -3.63
CA PRO A 561 37.18 -4.80 -3.13
C PRO A 561 36.43 -5.59 -2.04
N ASP A 562 35.91 -4.89 -1.04
CA ASP A 562 35.15 -5.47 0.09
C ASP A 562 33.96 -6.33 -0.41
N GLU A 563 33.35 -5.96 -1.54
CA GLU A 563 32.22 -6.69 -2.14
C GLU A 563 32.62 -8.09 -2.64
N LEU A 564 33.88 -8.29 -2.99
CA LEU A 564 34.43 -9.56 -3.49
C LEU A 564 35.08 -10.39 -2.40
N GLU A 565 35.41 -9.80 -1.24
CA GLU A 565 36.04 -10.48 -0.10
C GLU A 565 35.27 -11.74 0.32
N TYR A 566 33.94 -11.69 0.33
CA TYR A 566 33.10 -12.86 0.67
C TYR A 566 33.26 -14.04 -0.31
N PHE A 567 33.47 -13.75 -1.59
CA PHE A 567 33.68 -14.80 -2.59
C PHE A 567 35.10 -15.36 -2.51
N PHE A 568 36.08 -14.50 -2.28
CA PHE A 568 37.46 -14.90 -2.05
C PHE A 568 37.60 -15.75 -0.77
N ASP A 569 36.89 -15.39 0.29
CA ASP A 569 36.78 -16.17 1.53
C ASP A 569 36.36 -17.61 1.25
N ALA A 570 35.40 -17.84 0.35
CA ALA A 570 35.00 -19.20 -0.04
C ALA A 570 36.10 -19.95 -0.80
N VAL A 571 36.85 -19.26 -1.67
CA VAL A 571 38.03 -19.85 -2.35
C VAL A 571 39.09 -20.27 -1.33
N THR A 572 39.36 -19.44 -0.30
CA THR A 572 40.31 -19.80 0.77
C THR A 572 39.84 -20.99 1.63
N GLU A 573 38.55 -21.37 1.56
CA GLU A 573 38.01 -22.52 2.27
C GLU A 573 38.08 -23.85 1.50
N ILE A 574 38.56 -23.82 0.25
CA ILE A 574 38.79 -25.03 -0.55
C ILE A 574 39.78 -25.96 0.19
N PRO A 575 39.44 -27.26 0.37
CA PRO A 575 40.30 -28.22 1.02
C PRO A 575 41.69 -28.39 0.36
N MET A 576 42.70 -28.60 1.20
CA MET A 576 44.11 -28.82 0.81
C MET A 576 44.28 -29.89 -0.26
N GLN A 577 43.51 -30.98 -0.16
CA GLN A 577 43.58 -32.11 -1.10
C GLN A 577 43.34 -31.69 -2.55
N TYR A 578 42.58 -30.63 -2.80
CA TYR A 578 42.17 -30.20 -4.12
C TYR A 578 43.06 -29.12 -4.73
N TRP A 579 44.01 -28.57 -3.96
CA TRP A 579 45.04 -27.66 -4.48
C TRP A 579 46.21 -28.45 -5.07
N ALA A 580 46.59 -28.16 -6.31
CA ALA A 580 47.59 -28.95 -7.03
C ALA A 580 48.98 -28.90 -6.34
N ASP A 581 49.38 -27.74 -5.81
CA ASP A 581 50.68 -27.53 -5.19
C ASP A 581 50.74 -28.03 -3.73
N LEU A 582 49.61 -27.99 -3.02
CA LEU A 582 49.54 -28.43 -1.63
C LEU A 582 49.27 -29.94 -1.51
N LYS A 583 48.62 -30.58 -2.51
CA LYS A 583 48.36 -32.02 -2.54
C LYS A 583 49.57 -32.91 -2.23
N PRO A 584 50.79 -32.69 -2.75
CA PRO A 584 51.97 -33.50 -2.38
C PRO A 584 52.47 -33.27 -0.95
N GLN A 585 52.04 -32.20 -0.28
CA GLN A 585 52.55 -31.80 1.03
C GLN A 585 51.78 -32.34 2.24
N ARG A 586 50.88 -33.32 2.04
CA ARG A 586 50.03 -33.88 3.10
C ARG A 586 50.81 -34.41 4.30
N SER A 587 52.05 -34.87 4.11
CA SER A 587 52.93 -35.34 5.18
C SER A 587 53.39 -34.24 6.13
N LYS A 588 53.32 -32.96 5.71
CA LYS A 588 53.74 -31.78 6.48
C LYS A 588 52.61 -31.15 7.31
N LEU A 589 51.45 -31.82 7.39
CA LEU A 589 50.31 -31.37 8.19
C LEU A 589 50.68 -31.27 9.70
N PRO A 590 50.00 -30.40 10.46
CA PRO A 590 50.27 -30.24 11.88
C PRO A 590 50.02 -31.53 12.67
N ALA A 591 50.64 -31.61 13.86
CA ALA A 591 50.50 -32.77 14.75
C ALA A 591 49.02 -33.02 15.15
N PHE A 592 48.66 -34.29 15.28
CA PHE A 592 47.28 -34.75 15.54
C PHE A 592 46.68 -34.17 16.82
N GLU A 593 47.50 -33.91 17.85
CA GLU A 593 47.09 -33.31 19.12
C GLU A 593 46.45 -31.92 18.96
N LYS A 594 46.75 -31.22 17.86
CA LYS A 594 46.23 -29.89 17.58
C LYS A 594 44.89 -29.93 16.83
N PHE A 595 44.41 -31.09 16.40
CA PHE A 595 43.23 -31.18 15.52
C PHE A 595 41.96 -30.69 16.20
N ASP A 596 41.76 -30.98 17.49
CA ASP A 596 40.57 -30.51 18.22
C ASP A 596 40.53 -28.99 18.33
N TYR A 597 41.67 -28.38 18.67
CA TYR A 597 41.81 -26.92 18.73
C TYR A 597 41.57 -26.26 17.37
N LEU A 598 42.19 -26.79 16.31
CA LEU A 598 42.01 -26.27 14.94
C LEU A 598 40.58 -26.46 14.44
N GLY A 599 39.92 -27.56 14.82
CA GLY A 599 38.51 -27.82 14.53
C GLY A 599 37.60 -26.76 15.17
N GLN A 600 37.86 -26.36 16.41
CA GLN A 600 37.10 -25.30 17.09
C GLN A 600 37.29 -23.93 16.43
N LEU A 601 38.52 -23.57 16.07
CA LEU A 601 38.81 -22.32 15.35
C LEU A 601 38.08 -22.26 14.00
N ARG A 602 38.12 -23.36 13.24
CA ARG A 602 37.39 -23.49 11.97
C ARG A 602 35.89 -23.29 12.16
N GLN A 603 35.27 -23.95 13.15
CA GLN A 603 33.85 -23.79 13.44
C GLN A 603 33.48 -22.34 13.82
N ALA A 604 34.31 -21.66 14.62
CA ALA A 604 34.11 -20.26 14.96
C ALA A 604 34.17 -19.35 13.70
N ARG A 605 35.12 -19.60 12.80
CA ARG A 605 35.26 -18.86 11.53
C ARG A 605 34.04 -19.02 10.62
N PHE A 606 33.54 -20.24 10.43
CA PHE A 606 32.33 -20.47 9.63
C PHE A 606 31.09 -19.79 10.22
N LYS A 607 30.95 -19.77 11.55
CA LYS A 607 29.88 -19.03 12.22
C LYS A 607 29.98 -17.52 11.93
N ALA A 608 31.16 -16.92 12.08
CA ALA A 608 31.37 -15.50 11.81
C ALA A 608 31.09 -15.10 10.34
N ARG A 609 31.57 -15.90 9.37
CA ARG A 609 31.33 -15.65 7.94
C ARG A 609 29.86 -15.77 7.56
N SER A 610 29.12 -16.69 8.16
CA SER A 610 27.68 -16.82 7.92
C SER A 610 26.87 -15.60 8.40
N GLN A 611 27.35 -14.88 9.42
CA GLN A 611 26.71 -13.68 9.97
C GLN A 611 26.96 -12.43 9.11
N ARG A 612 28.15 -12.27 8.51
CA ARG A 612 28.48 -11.13 7.62
C ARG A 612 27.46 -10.92 6.49
N LEU A 613 26.90 -12.00 5.95
CA LEU A 613 25.95 -11.92 4.83
C LEU A 613 24.61 -11.25 5.21
N THR A 614 24.17 -11.44 6.45
CA THR A 614 22.85 -10.95 6.92
C THR A 614 22.84 -9.45 7.15
N VAL A 615 24.00 -8.86 7.46
CA VAL A 615 24.13 -7.43 7.79
C VAL A 615 24.19 -6.56 6.54
N ASN A 616 24.69 -7.11 5.43
CA ASN A 616 24.94 -6.32 4.23
C ASN A 616 23.74 -6.22 3.29
N ALA A 617 22.55 -6.78 3.58
CA ALA A 617 21.38 -6.84 2.68
C ALA A 617 20.72 -5.47 2.36
N GLY A 618 21.50 -4.54 1.80
CA GLY A 618 21.07 -3.24 1.35
C GLY A 618 20.40 -3.27 -0.02
N THR A 619 19.73 -2.15 -0.36
CA THR A 619 18.97 -1.93 -1.59
C THR A 619 19.86 -1.59 -2.81
N ASP A 620 21.12 -2.03 -2.82
CA ASP A 620 22.09 -1.62 -3.84
C ASP A 620 22.01 -2.52 -5.08
N THR A 621 22.11 -1.94 -6.27
CA THR A 621 21.94 -2.65 -7.56
C THR A 621 23.00 -3.74 -7.72
N LEU A 622 24.21 -3.49 -7.22
CA LEU A 622 25.32 -4.45 -7.22
C LEU A 622 24.98 -5.69 -6.37
N GLN A 623 24.38 -5.48 -5.21
CA GLN A 623 24.04 -6.58 -4.33
C GLN A 623 22.87 -7.41 -4.85
N ALA A 624 21.89 -6.78 -5.50
CA ALA A 624 20.81 -7.48 -6.17
C ALA A 624 21.36 -8.45 -7.23
N ARG A 625 22.30 -8.00 -8.06
CA ARG A 625 22.93 -8.82 -9.09
C ARG A 625 23.84 -9.94 -8.55
N LEU A 626 24.54 -9.68 -7.44
CA LEU A 626 25.38 -10.70 -6.79
C LEU A 626 24.56 -11.71 -5.96
N HIS A 627 23.27 -11.47 -5.74
CA HIS A 627 22.44 -12.26 -4.81
C HIS A 627 22.40 -13.75 -5.17
N THR A 628 22.24 -14.08 -6.45
CA THR A 628 22.18 -15.47 -6.92
C THR A 628 23.50 -16.20 -6.64
N VAL A 629 24.63 -15.54 -6.89
CA VAL A 629 25.98 -16.07 -6.63
C VAL A 629 26.22 -16.21 -5.12
N HIS A 630 25.75 -15.25 -4.31
CA HIS A 630 25.85 -15.34 -2.85
C HIS A 630 25.10 -16.56 -2.29
N ILE A 631 23.89 -16.85 -2.77
CA ILE A 631 23.12 -18.04 -2.36
C ILE A 631 23.90 -19.32 -2.69
N GLN A 632 24.46 -19.42 -3.89
CA GLN A 632 25.27 -20.58 -4.30
C GLN A 632 26.52 -20.71 -3.42
N ASN A 633 27.21 -19.61 -3.12
CA ASN A 633 28.39 -19.65 -2.24
C ASN A 633 28.04 -20.04 -0.80
N GLN A 634 26.88 -19.61 -0.31
CA GLN A 634 26.40 -19.98 1.02
C GLN A 634 26.11 -21.48 1.14
N SER A 635 25.56 -22.11 0.10
CA SER A 635 25.29 -23.56 0.13
C SER A 635 26.58 -24.37 0.20
N MET A 636 27.63 -23.95 -0.53
CA MET A 636 28.96 -24.56 -0.47
C MET A 636 29.65 -24.39 0.88
N LEU A 637 29.65 -23.17 1.45
CA LEU A 637 30.21 -22.93 2.78
C LEU A 637 29.49 -23.75 3.86
N LYS A 638 28.16 -23.92 3.76
CA LYS A 638 27.39 -24.81 4.65
C LYS A 638 27.84 -26.26 4.50
N GLN A 639 28.12 -26.74 3.30
CA GLN A 639 28.63 -28.09 3.06
C GLN A 639 30.00 -28.30 3.72
N TRP A 640 30.95 -27.37 3.53
CA TRP A 640 32.29 -27.47 4.13
C TRP A 640 32.30 -27.28 5.64
N SER A 641 31.35 -26.54 6.20
CA SER A 641 31.21 -26.39 7.65
C SER A 641 30.85 -27.69 8.38
N ARG A 642 30.29 -28.67 7.66
CA ARG A 642 29.94 -30.00 8.20
C ARG A 642 31.13 -30.96 8.23
N LEU A 643 32.23 -30.62 7.55
CA LEU A 643 33.43 -31.45 7.55
C LEU A 643 34.17 -31.31 8.88
N THR A 644 34.37 -32.43 9.57
CA THR A 644 35.06 -32.49 10.86
C THR A 644 36.40 -33.20 10.73
N LEU A 645 37.40 -32.72 11.47
CA LEU A 645 38.70 -33.37 11.49
C LEU A 645 38.59 -34.79 12.04
N PRO A 646 39.33 -35.76 11.47
CA PRO A 646 39.27 -37.16 11.89
C PRO A 646 39.95 -37.34 13.25
N ALA A 647 39.35 -38.15 14.13
CA ALA A 647 40.05 -38.67 15.31
C ALA A 647 41.20 -39.60 14.88
N PHE A 648 42.29 -39.61 15.64
CA PHE A 648 43.40 -40.53 15.42
C PHE A 648 42.97 -41.94 15.86
N THR A 649 42.71 -42.83 14.90
CA THR A 649 42.21 -44.19 15.19
C THR A 649 43.30 -45.25 15.09
N HIS A 650 44.03 -45.40 13.96
CA HIS A 650 45.10 -46.42 13.87
C HIS A 650 46.28 -46.14 12.91
N SER A 651 46.16 -45.27 11.90
CA SER A 651 47.24 -45.01 10.92
C SER A 651 47.46 -43.51 10.70
N SER A 652 48.68 -43.03 10.93
CA SER A 652 49.06 -41.63 10.72
C SER A 652 48.85 -41.18 9.27
N VAL A 653 49.18 -42.03 8.29
CA VAL A 653 49.03 -41.73 6.86
C VAL A 653 47.55 -41.60 6.47
N GLN A 654 46.69 -42.51 6.96
CA GLN A 654 45.25 -42.45 6.67
C GLN A 654 44.58 -41.26 7.38
N THR A 655 44.97 -40.97 8.62
CA THR A 655 44.47 -39.81 9.36
C THR A 655 44.92 -38.50 8.70
N GLN A 656 46.16 -38.40 8.22
CA GLN A 656 46.63 -37.23 7.44
C GLN A 656 45.90 -37.09 6.10
N ALA A 657 45.64 -38.20 5.39
CA ALA A 657 44.88 -38.17 4.14
C ALA A 657 43.43 -37.67 4.36
N ARG A 658 42.77 -38.13 5.43
CA ARG A 658 41.43 -37.65 5.83
C ARG A 658 41.45 -36.23 6.39
N ALA A 659 42.54 -35.80 7.03
CA ALA A 659 42.68 -34.42 7.48
C ALA A 659 42.88 -33.45 6.31
N ALA A 660 43.55 -33.89 5.24
CA ALA A 660 43.76 -33.10 4.02
C ALA A 660 42.46 -32.81 3.24
N THR A 661 41.39 -33.60 3.43
CA THR A 661 40.05 -33.30 2.89
C THR A 661 39.31 -32.25 3.70
N VAL A 662 39.79 -31.89 4.89
CA VAL A 662 39.13 -30.98 5.82
C VAL A 662 39.88 -29.66 5.95
N PHE A 663 41.21 -29.70 6.11
CA PHE A 663 42.02 -28.48 6.24
C PHE A 663 41.92 -27.62 4.98
N SER A 664 41.52 -26.37 5.13
CA SER A 664 41.44 -25.40 4.03
C SER A 664 42.72 -24.58 3.88
N LEU A 665 42.85 -23.86 2.77
CA LEU A 665 43.96 -22.94 2.54
C LEU A 665 44.12 -21.92 3.70
N GLU A 666 42.99 -21.40 4.21
CA GLU A 666 42.99 -20.47 5.33
C GLU A 666 43.53 -21.10 6.62
N ASP A 667 43.14 -22.34 6.93
CA ASP A 667 43.66 -23.07 8.10
C ASP A 667 45.18 -23.27 8.03
N LEU A 668 45.68 -23.58 6.83
CA LEU A 668 47.11 -23.79 6.59
C LEU A 668 47.90 -22.49 6.66
N SER A 669 47.33 -21.38 6.20
CA SER A 669 47.95 -20.05 6.25
C SER A 669 48.11 -19.51 7.69
N GLN A 670 47.24 -19.91 8.61
CA GLN A 670 47.26 -19.47 10.00
C GLN A 670 48.05 -20.46 10.88
N SER A 671 47.76 -21.76 10.78
CA SER A 671 48.22 -22.80 11.72
C SER A 671 49.14 -23.87 11.13
N GLY A 672 49.57 -23.75 9.87
CA GLY A 672 50.49 -24.69 9.22
C GLY A 672 51.90 -24.73 9.84
N THR A 673 52.67 -25.77 9.49
CA THR A 673 54.12 -25.82 9.74
C THR A 673 54.83 -24.70 8.97
N ARG A 674 56.03 -24.24 9.39
CA ARG A 674 56.66 -23.03 8.81
C ARG A 674 56.75 -23.05 7.28
N SER A 675 57.13 -24.18 6.69
CA SER A 675 57.20 -24.34 5.23
C SER A 675 55.81 -24.33 4.59
N LEU A 676 54.87 -25.11 5.14
CA LEU A 676 53.52 -25.25 4.58
C LEU A 676 52.70 -23.96 4.74
N ARG A 677 52.93 -23.21 5.83
CA ARG A 677 52.38 -21.87 6.04
C ARG A 677 52.89 -20.91 4.98
N SER A 678 54.20 -20.88 4.72
CA SER A 678 54.79 -20.01 3.70
C SER A 678 54.23 -20.33 2.31
N GLU A 679 54.06 -21.61 1.98
CA GLU A 679 53.52 -22.03 0.69
C GLU A 679 52.01 -21.73 0.57
N ALA A 680 51.24 -21.93 1.63
CA ALA A 680 49.82 -21.55 1.67
C ALA A 680 49.62 -20.02 1.56
N GLN A 681 50.46 -19.23 2.24
CA GLN A 681 50.44 -17.77 2.14
C GLN A 681 50.83 -17.29 0.73
N ALA A 682 51.87 -17.88 0.14
CA ALA A 682 52.28 -17.56 -1.23
C ALA A 682 51.17 -17.89 -2.24
N LEU A 683 50.50 -19.04 -2.10
CA LEU A 683 49.35 -19.38 -2.95
C LEU A 683 48.21 -18.37 -2.78
N ARG A 684 47.84 -18.03 -1.54
CA ARG A 684 46.79 -17.04 -1.26
C ARG A 684 47.12 -15.68 -1.88
N GLN A 685 48.36 -15.20 -1.73
CA GLN A 685 48.82 -13.94 -2.33
C GLN A 685 48.74 -13.97 -3.85
N LYS A 686 49.18 -15.05 -4.49
CA LYS A 686 49.08 -15.22 -5.96
C LYS A 686 47.63 -15.25 -6.43
N LEU A 687 46.73 -15.88 -5.69
CA LEU A 687 45.29 -15.91 -6.02
C LEU A 687 44.67 -14.50 -5.89
N GLU A 688 45.01 -13.76 -4.83
CA GLU A 688 44.56 -12.38 -4.63
C GLU A 688 45.09 -11.45 -5.72
N GLN A 689 46.38 -11.57 -6.06
CA GLN A 689 47.03 -10.84 -7.16
C GLN A 689 46.38 -11.16 -8.51
N CYS A 690 46.08 -12.43 -8.79
CA CYS A 690 45.37 -12.83 -10.00
C CYS A 690 44.01 -12.16 -10.13
N GLN A 691 43.26 -12.05 -9.04
CA GLN A 691 41.92 -11.44 -9.05
C GLN A 691 41.98 -9.92 -9.18
N ALA A 692 42.91 -9.25 -8.49
CA ALA A 692 43.13 -7.81 -8.64
C ALA A 692 43.56 -7.45 -10.08
N CYS A 693 44.49 -8.22 -10.64
CA CYS A 693 44.96 -8.04 -12.00
C CYS A 693 43.89 -8.38 -13.04
N LEU A 694 43.06 -9.40 -12.79
CA LEU A 694 41.90 -9.71 -13.64
C LEU A 694 40.93 -8.52 -13.67
N LEU A 695 40.64 -7.88 -12.53
CA LEU A 695 39.80 -6.68 -12.48
C LEU A 695 40.41 -5.51 -13.25
N GLU A 696 41.72 -5.30 -13.13
CA GLU A 696 42.45 -4.27 -13.88
C GLU A 696 42.35 -4.49 -15.40
N LYS A 697 42.60 -5.72 -15.87
CA LYS A 697 42.53 -6.05 -17.30
C LYS A 697 41.10 -6.05 -17.82
N LEU A 698 40.12 -6.49 -17.03
CA LEU A 698 38.71 -6.36 -17.39
C LEU A 698 38.32 -4.90 -17.55
N ALA A 699 38.80 -4.00 -16.69
CA ALA A 699 38.52 -2.57 -16.79
C ALA A 699 39.05 -1.94 -18.09
N GLN A 700 40.10 -2.50 -18.70
CA GLN A 700 40.63 -2.03 -20.00
C GLN A 700 39.73 -2.40 -21.18
N LEU A 701 38.86 -3.40 -21.04
CA LEU A 701 37.97 -3.84 -22.10
C LEU A 701 36.79 -2.88 -22.33
N PRO A 702 36.17 -2.93 -23.53
CA PRO A 702 34.97 -2.17 -23.84
C PRO A 702 33.85 -2.40 -22.81
N GLY A 703 33.12 -1.33 -22.49
CA GLY A 703 32.03 -1.37 -21.51
C GLY A 703 30.87 -2.28 -21.95
N SER A 704 30.56 -2.29 -23.25
CA SER A 704 29.54 -3.16 -23.86
C SER A 704 29.81 -4.65 -23.58
N ILE A 705 31.04 -5.10 -23.79
CA ILE A 705 31.47 -6.50 -23.60
C ILE A 705 31.45 -6.87 -22.12
N ARG A 706 31.95 -5.99 -21.24
CA ARG A 706 31.87 -6.17 -19.78
C ARG A 706 30.43 -6.32 -19.31
N LEU A 707 29.52 -5.48 -19.82
CA LEU A 707 28.10 -5.52 -19.48
C LEU A 707 27.46 -6.84 -19.92
N GLN A 708 27.75 -7.29 -21.14
CA GLN A 708 27.25 -8.55 -21.67
C GLN A 708 27.74 -9.75 -20.85
N TRP A 709 29.04 -9.80 -20.55
CA TRP A 709 29.62 -10.88 -19.73
C TRP A 709 29.10 -10.86 -18.30
N GLY A 710 28.88 -9.67 -17.71
CA GLY A 710 28.25 -9.52 -16.41
C GLY A 710 26.82 -10.07 -16.36
N GLN A 711 26.00 -9.78 -17.37
CA GLN A 711 24.63 -10.31 -17.47
C GLN A 711 24.62 -11.84 -17.63
N LEU A 712 25.50 -12.39 -18.48
CA LEU A 712 25.62 -13.84 -18.65
C LEU A 712 26.19 -14.55 -17.41
N ALA A 713 27.03 -13.84 -16.65
CA ALA A 713 27.52 -14.32 -15.36
C ALA A 713 26.42 -14.32 -14.31
N GLU A 714 25.55 -13.30 -14.26
CA GLU A 714 24.39 -13.25 -13.37
C GLU A 714 23.43 -14.42 -13.63
N ASP A 715 23.11 -14.68 -14.89
CA ASP A 715 22.22 -15.76 -15.35
C ASP A 715 22.83 -17.18 -15.29
N ASP A 716 24.11 -17.31 -14.89
CA ASP A 716 24.87 -18.57 -14.89
C ASP A 716 24.96 -19.26 -16.28
N ARG A 717 24.92 -18.45 -17.35
CA ARG A 717 24.96 -18.93 -18.75
C ARG A 717 26.35 -18.90 -19.37
N ILE A 718 27.29 -18.20 -18.74
CA ILE A 718 28.66 -18.09 -19.22
C ILE A 718 29.49 -19.33 -18.85
N ARG A 719 30.19 -19.91 -19.83
CA ARG A 719 31.13 -21.02 -19.62
C ARG A 719 32.46 -20.47 -19.09
N VAL A 720 32.52 -20.22 -17.79
CA VAL A 720 33.67 -19.57 -17.13
C VAL A 720 35.00 -20.29 -17.38
N GLU A 721 35.00 -21.63 -17.41
CA GLU A 721 36.22 -22.43 -17.62
C GLU A 721 36.76 -22.37 -19.08
N GLN A 722 35.93 -21.97 -20.04
CA GLN A 722 36.24 -21.99 -21.46
C GLN A 722 36.04 -20.60 -22.07
N VAL A 723 37.04 -19.73 -21.89
CA VAL A 723 37.02 -18.33 -22.35
C VAL A 723 36.83 -18.22 -23.87
N SER A 724 37.32 -19.18 -24.64
CA SER A 724 37.18 -19.20 -26.11
C SER A 724 35.73 -19.27 -26.61
N TRP A 725 34.77 -19.62 -25.75
CA TRP A 725 33.34 -19.67 -26.08
C TRP A 725 32.58 -18.43 -25.61
N TRP A 726 33.29 -17.41 -25.10
CA TRP A 726 32.65 -16.20 -24.62
C TRP A 726 32.17 -15.36 -25.81
N PRO A 727 30.93 -14.84 -25.77
CA PRO A 727 30.41 -14.03 -26.85
C PRO A 727 31.15 -12.70 -26.94
N GLY A 728 31.35 -12.19 -28.16
CA GLY A 728 32.01 -10.89 -28.38
C GLY A 728 33.53 -10.92 -28.22
N LEU A 729 34.16 -12.09 -28.05
CA LEU A 729 35.61 -12.20 -27.87
C LEU A 729 36.40 -11.71 -29.09
N GLU A 730 35.93 -11.99 -30.32
CA GLU A 730 36.55 -11.50 -31.55
C GLU A 730 36.62 -9.96 -31.61
N GLN A 731 35.59 -9.28 -31.09
CA GLN A 731 35.54 -7.82 -31.03
C GLN A 731 36.49 -7.30 -29.95
N ALA A 732 36.49 -7.93 -28.77
CA ALA A 732 37.41 -7.56 -27.70
C ALA A 732 38.89 -7.71 -28.16
N GLU A 733 39.20 -8.75 -28.95
CA GLU A 733 40.53 -8.99 -29.50
C GLU A 733 40.94 -7.94 -30.55
N GLN A 734 39.98 -7.40 -31.31
CA GLN A 734 40.23 -6.31 -32.27
C GLN A 734 40.59 -5.01 -31.56
N ASP A 735 39.93 -4.70 -30.44
CA ASP A 735 40.17 -3.48 -29.68
C ASP A 735 41.45 -3.56 -28.85
N ASP A 736 41.61 -4.61 -28.04
CA ASP A 736 42.84 -4.85 -27.27
C ASP A 736 43.14 -6.35 -27.15
N PHE A 737 43.91 -6.84 -28.12
CA PHE A 737 44.41 -8.21 -28.16
C PHE A 737 45.21 -8.61 -26.92
N ASN A 738 45.99 -7.68 -26.33
CA ASN A 738 46.85 -8.01 -25.21
C ASN A 738 46.03 -8.15 -23.92
N ALA A 739 45.10 -7.23 -23.67
CA ALA A 739 44.22 -7.30 -22.49
C ALA A 739 43.34 -8.56 -22.53
N THR A 740 42.71 -8.85 -23.67
CA THR A 740 41.87 -10.04 -23.87
C THR A 740 42.63 -11.35 -23.73
N ARG A 741 43.82 -11.45 -24.33
CA ARG A 741 44.71 -12.61 -24.16
C ARG A 741 45.13 -12.76 -22.70
N THR A 742 45.45 -11.67 -22.02
CA THR A 742 45.82 -11.70 -20.59
C THR A 742 44.65 -12.18 -19.72
N VAL A 743 43.42 -11.72 -19.98
CA VAL A 743 42.22 -12.20 -19.28
C VAL A 743 42.01 -13.71 -19.48
N SER A 744 42.15 -14.20 -20.72
CA SER A 744 41.98 -15.64 -20.99
C SER A 744 43.06 -16.49 -20.31
N GLU A 745 44.31 -16.03 -20.28
CA GLU A 745 45.41 -16.71 -19.58
C GLU A 745 45.29 -16.64 -18.05
N LEU A 746 44.82 -15.50 -17.49
CA LEU A 746 44.56 -15.37 -16.05
C LEU A 746 43.48 -16.36 -15.58
N ILE A 747 42.39 -16.49 -16.34
CA ILE A 747 41.31 -17.43 -16.04
C ILE A 747 41.80 -18.88 -16.19
N ALA A 748 42.58 -19.17 -17.24
CA ALA A 748 43.17 -20.50 -17.42
C ALA A 748 44.14 -20.83 -16.27
N TRP A 749 44.97 -19.87 -15.85
CA TRP A 749 45.89 -20.01 -14.72
C TRP A 749 45.13 -20.24 -13.41
N TRP A 750 44.04 -19.51 -13.18
CA TRP A 750 43.17 -19.65 -12.00
C TRP A 750 42.66 -21.09 -11.83
N PHE A 751 42.09 -21.68 -12.88
CA PHE A 751 41.59 -23.06 -12.80
C PHE A 751 42.71 -24.12 -12.76
N ARG A 752 43.90 -23.84 -13.29
CA ARG A 752 45.07 -24.75 -13.21
C ARG A 752 45.60 -24.94 -11.79
N GLN A 753 45.30 -24.02 -10.86
CA GLN A 753 45.69 -24.16 -9.45
C GLN A 753 44.97 -25.32 -8.75
N LEU A 754 43.81 -25.73 -9.29
CA LEU A 754 43.02 -26.85 -8.80
C LEU A 754 43.51 -28.17 -9.40
N SER A 755 43.48 -29.26 -8.62
CA SER A 755 43.80 -30.60 -9.12
C SER A 755 42.67 -31.15 -10.02
N ASP A 756 43.01 -32.00 -10.99
CA ASP A 756 42.01 -32.63 -11.87
C ASP A 756 40.92 -33.41 -11.10
N ASP A 757 41.30 -34.02 -9.96
CA ASP A 757 40.40 -34.79 -9.08
C ASP A 757 39.54 -33.93 -8.12
N ALA A 758 39.46 -32.62 -8.34
CA ALA A 758 38.76 -31.72 -7.42
C ALA A 758 37.23 -31.90 -7.46
N ASP A 759 36.61 -31.75 -6.28
CA ASP A 759 35.17 -31.90 -6.11
C ASP A 759 34.39 -30.74 -6.78
N ALA A 760 33.09 -31.00 -7.02
CA ALA A 760 32.21 -30.03 -7.66
C ALA A 760 32.07 -28.73 -6.86
N ALA A 761 32.12 -28.79 -5.52
CA ALA A 761 32.05 -27.62 -4.66
C ALA A 761 33.29 -26.72 -4.82
N SER A 762 34.50 -27.27 -4.85
CA SER A 762 35.71 -26.47 -5.07
C SER A 762 35.75 -25.84 -6.45
N ARG A 763 35.35 -26.58 -7.49
CA ARG A 763 35.20 -26.03 -8.86
C ARG A 763 34.16 -24.91 -8.90
N SER A 764 33.03 -25.09 -8.23
CA SER A 764 31.97 -24.06 -8.17
C SER A 764 32.39 -22.82 -7.37
N ALA A 765 33.24 -22.94 -6.35
CA ALA A 765 33.77 -21.77 -5.64
C ALA A 765 34.72 -20.95 -6.53
N MET A 766 35.61 -21.63 -7.26
CA MET A 766 36.47 -20.99 -8.27
C MET A 766 35.65 -20.31 -9.38
N ARG A 767 34.56 -20.96 -9.82
CA ARG A 767 33.62 -20.41 -10.81
C ARG A 767 32.88 -19.19 -10.28
N ASN A 768 32.38 -19.24 -9.05
CA ASN A 768 31.62 -18.15 -8.45
C ASN A 768 32.46 -16.91 -8.18
N MET A 769 33.76 -17.08 -7.86
CA MET A 769 34.68 -15.94 -7.77
C MET A 769 34.77 -15.20 -9.10
N ILE A 770 35.04 -15.90 -10.22
CA ILE A 770 35.14 -15.26 -11.53
C ILE A 770 33.79 -14.65 -11.97
N ARG A 771 32.66 -15.31 -11.67
CA ARG A 771 31.34 -14.72 -11.95
C ARG A 771 31.14 -13.42 -11.18
N ALA A 772 31.49 -13.41 -9.89
CA ALA A 772 31.40 -12.20 -9.07
C ALA A 772 32.32 -11.09 -9.60
N THR A 773 33.54 -11.41 -10.06
CA THR A 773 34.45 -10.41 -10.64
C THR A 773 33.95 -9.87 -11.98
N LEU A 774 33.34 -10.69 -12.82
CA LEU A 774 32.70 -10.24 -14.06
C LEU A 774 31.49 -9.33 -13.80
N ILE A 775 30.63 -9.70 -12.84
CA ILE A 775 29.48 -8.88 -12.43
C ILE A 775 29.98 -7.54 -11.88
N PHE A 776 31.00 -7.57 -11.02
CA PHE A 776 31.60 -6.37 -10.45
C PHE A 776 32.20 -5.46 -11.53
N ALA A 777 32.99 -6.02 -12.46
CA ALA A 777 33.59 -5.27 -13.57
C ALA A 777 32.53 -4.67 -14.52
N SER A 778 31.35 -5.30 -14.64
CA SER A 778 30.25 -4.83 -15.47
C SER A 778 29.55 -3.57 -14.95
N LEU A 779 29.78 -3.21 -13.68
CA LEU A 779 29.11 -2.09 -13.02
C LEU A 779 29.90 -0.76 -13.15
N GLY A 780 31.04 -0.78 -13.85
CA GLY A 780 31.94 0.34 -14.08
C GLY A 780 33.08 0.44 -13.05
N ASP A 781 33.90 1.48 -13.15
CA ASP A 781 35.03 1.70 -12.25
C ASP A 781 34.58 1.79 -10.76
N PRO A 782 35.05 0.89 -9.87
CA PRO A 782 34.80 1.00 -8.43
C PRO A 782 35.36 2.29 -7.81
N GLN A 783 36.19 3.05 -8.53
CA GLN A 783 36.72 4.33 -8.09
C GLN A 783 35.78 5.53 -8.30
N GLU A 784 34.61 5.39 -8.94
CA GLU A 784 33.82 6.57 -9.35
C GLU A 784 32.39 6.67 -8.80
N ILE A 785 32.20 7.77 -8.05
CA ILE A 785 30.94 8.42 -7.68
C ILE A 785 30.05 7.64 -6.70
N VAL A 786 30.25 7.90 -5.40
CA VAL A 786 29.23 7.76 -4.35
C VAL A 786 27.98 8.50 -4.80
N ARG A 787 26.88 7.78 -5.01
CA ARG A 787 25.57 8.37 -5.33
C ARG A 787 24.59 8.09 -4.21
N GLY A 788 23.71 9.03 -3.91
CA GLY A 788 22.73 8.85 -2.86
C GLY A 788 21.64 9.90 -2.90
N ASN A 789 20.64 9.75 -2.04
CA ASN A 789 19.59 10.74 -1.89
C ASN A 789 19.61 11.29 -0.47
N VAL A 790 19.10 12.50 -0.30
CA VAL A 790 18.91 13.08 1.03
C VAL A 790 17.86 12.25 1.79
N PHE A 791 18.25 11.65 2.90
CA PHE A 791 17.36 10.83 3.72
C PHE A 791 16.59 11.72 4.70
N VAL A 792 17.32 12.57 5.42
CA VAL A 792 16.76 13.60 6.30
C VAL A 792 17.33 14.93 5.86
N ALA A 793 16.46 15.83 5.41
CA ALA A 793 16.86 17.18 5.01
C ALA A 793 17.26 18.03 6.23
N PRO A 794 18.25 18.93 6.09
CA PRO A 794 18.59 19.87 7.14
C PRO A 794 17.47 20.90 7.36
N ARG A 795 17.33 21.41 8.60
CA ARG A 795 16.35 22.47 8.91
C ARG A 795 16.78 23.84 8.34
N VAL A 796 18.09 24.07 8.20
CA VAL A 796 18.67 25.31 7.68
C VAL A 796 19.84 24.96 6.75
N VAL A 797 19.99 25.68 5.64
CA VAL A 797 21.09 25.47 4.68
C VAL A 797 22.22 26.45 4.97
N LEU A 798 23.10 26.08 5.92
CA LEU A 798 24.28 26.85 6.29
C LEU A 798 25.54 25.96 6.24
N PRO A 799 26.71 26.52 5.88
CA PRO A 799 27.99 25.83 6.07
C PRO A 799 28.16 25.36 7.51
N GLY A 800 28.48 24.08 7.71
CA GLY A 800 28.62 23.44 9.01
C GLY A 800 27.42 22.59 9.45
N GLU A 801 26.25 22.77 8.84
CA GLU A 801 25.05 22.00 9.19
C GLU A 801 25.21 20.52 8.81
N ARG A 802 24.67 19.62 9.65
CA ARG A 802 24.74 18.17 9.47
C ARG A 802 23.38 17.61 9.13
N PHE A 803 23.35 16.67 8.18
CA PHE A 803 22.15 15.95 7.83
C PHE A 803 22.49 14.53 7.36
N ARG A 804 21.46 13.72 7.07
CA ARG A 804 21.65 12.31 6.72
C ARG A 804 21.30 12.07 5.26
N VAL A 805 22.16 11.32 4.59
CA VAL A 805 22.01 10.92 3.20
C VAL A 805 22.09 9.40 3.13
N LYS A 806 21.33 8.80 2.22
CA LYS A 806 21.43 7.37 1.93
C LYS A 806 22.30 7.22 0.70
N LEU A 807 23.50 6.68 0.89
CA LEU A 807 24.47 6.48 -0.18
C LEU A 807 24.40 5.04 -0.68
N ASN A 808 24.77 4.83 -1.93
CA ASN A 808 24.84 3.53 -2.58
C ASN A 808 25.95 2.64 -1.99
N ARG A 809 27.01 3.25 -1.44
CA ARG A 809 28.14 2.54 -0.85
C ARG A 809 28.64 3.20 0.42
N ARG A 810 29.41 2.42 1.19
CA ARG A 810 30.15 2.94 2.34
C ARG A 810 31.21 3.93 1.87
N VAL A 811 31.30 5.05 2.58
CA VAL A 811 32.29 6.10 2.32
C VAL A 811 33.05 6.38 3.59
N LEU A 812 34.37 6.48 3.48
CA LEU A 812 35.22 6.83 4.61
C LEU A 812 34.95 8.28 5.06
N PRO A 813 34.96 8.56 6.37
CA PRO A 813 34.90 9.91 6.90
C PRO A 813 35.98 10.82 6.29
N GLY A 814 35.60 12.05 5.95
CA GLY A 814 36.48 13.06 5.36
C GLY A 814 36.41 13.18 3.84
N ASN A 815 35.75 12.25 3.13
CA ASN A 815 35.53 12.37 1.69
C ASN A 815 34.54 13.50 1.35
N ARG A 816 34.77 14.18 0.23
CA ARG A 816 33.91 15.28 -0.25
C ARG A 816 32.84 14.73 -1.19
N LEU A 817 31.60 15.18 -0.97
CA LEU A 817 30.44 14.91 -1.81
C LEU A 817 29.88 16.24 -2.35
N GLN A 818 29.08 16.18 -3.38
CA GLN A 818 28.35 17.28 -4.00
C GLN A 818 26.86 16.97 -3.91
N LEU A 819 26.07 17.97 -3.53
CA LEU A 819 24.62 17.93 -3.53
C LEU A 819 24.12 18.49 -4.86
N LEU A 820 23.27 17.73 -5.54
CA LEU A 820 22.62 18.10 -6.79
C LEU A 820 21.15 18.44 -6.54
N ASP A 821 20.71 19.54 -7.12
CA ASP A 821 19.30 19.93 -7.18
C ASP A 821 18.52 19.03 -8.16
N LEU A 822 17.19 19.18 -8.22
CA LEU A 822 16.26 18.47 -9.11
C LEU A 822 16.64 18.58 -10.59
N ASN A 823 17.31 19.69 -10.97
CA ASN A 823 17.82 19.93 -12.32
C ASN A 823 19.27 19.45 -12.52
N GLN A 824 19.80 18.64 -11.61
CA GLN A 824 21.17 18.10 -11.61
C GLN A 824 22.29 19.16 -11.52
N GLN A 825 21.99 20.36 -11.04
CA GLN A 825 22.98 21.40 -10.80
C GLN A 825 23.57 21.29 -9.38
N VAL A 826 24.85 21.63 -9.20
CA VAL A 826 25.50 21.56 -7.88
C VAL A 826 24.96 22.65 -6.95
N ALA A 827 24.23 22.25 -5.93
CA ALA A 827 23.65 23.13 -4.92
C ALA A 827 24.62 23.41 -3.76
N ALA A 828 25.35 22.39 -3.31
CA ALA A 828 26.26 22.50 -2.16
C ALA A 828 27.39 21.45 -2.20
N GLU A 829 28.52 21.76 -1.59
CA GLU A 829 29.57 20.79 -1.29
C GLU A 829 29.44 20.26 0.14
N LEU A 830 29.73 18.99 0.30
CA LEU A 830 29.44 18.17 1.47
C LEU A 830 30.69 17.41 1.90
N SER A 831 30.81 17.10 3.20
CA SER A 831 31.88 16.25 3.75
C SER A 831 31.29 15.13 4.59
N VAL A 832 31.77 13.89 4.38
CA VAL A 832 31.32 12.72 5.15
C VAL A 832 31.87 12.82 6.56
N VAL A 833 31.00 12.74 7.56
CA VAL A 833 31.36 12.77 8.98
C VAL A 833 31.41 11.35 9.56
N ASP A 834 30.39 10.55 9.27
CA ASP A 834 30.25 9.18 9.77
C ASP A 834 29.33 8.36 8.86
N HIS A 835 29.49 7.03 8.86
CA HIS A 835 28.70 6.09 8.06
C HIS A 835 28.10 5.00 8.94
N SER A 836 26.76 4.94 8.97
CA SER A 836 25.96 3.92 9.65
C SER A 836 25.28 3.02 8.62
N PRO A 837 24.91 1.75 8.95
CA PRO A 837 24.31 0.80 8.00
C PRO A 837 23.08 1.35 7.24
N ASP A 838 22.31 2.23 7.88
CA ASP A 838 21.07 2.77 7.30
C ASP A 838 21.26 4.13 6.63
N SER A 839 22.27 4.91 7.03
CA SER A 839 22.49 6.28 6.54
C SER A 839 23.89 6.81 6.81
N THR A 840 24.35 7.72 5.97
CA THR A 840 25.62 8.43 6.14
C THR A 840 25.34 9.83 6.67
N GLN A 841 26.04 10.23 7.73
CA GLN A 841 25.98 11.58 8.26
C GLN A 841 26.98 12.47 7.51
N VAL A 842 26.49 13.57 6.98
CA VAL A 842 27.23 14.46 6.09
C VAL A 842 27.07 15.89 6.56
N ARG A 843 28.13 16.69 6.39
CA ARG A 843 28.21 18.10 6.80
C ARG A 843 28.39 19.01 5.60
N ILE A 844 27.62 20.09 5.50
CA ILE A 844 27.77 21.11 4.45
C ILE A 844 29.11 21.83 4.63
N VAL A 845 29.94 21.84 3.60
CA VAL A 845 31.23 22.56 3.56
C VAL A 845 31.06 23.91 2.88
N ASN A 846 30.37 23.93 1.74
CA ASN A 846 30.15 25.14 0.95
C ASN A 846 28.74 25.13 0.34
N VAL A 847 28.11 26.29 0.25
CA VAL A 847 26.79 26.45 -0.38
C VAL A 847 27.00 27.27 -1.66
N ILE A 848 26.73 26.65 -2.80
CA ILE A 848 26.95 27.28 -4.11
C ILE A 848 25.70 28.07 -4.53
N GLN A 849 24.51 27.56 -4.21
CA GLN A 849 23.24 28.24 -4.47
C GLN A 849 22.63 28.82 -3.17
N PRO A 850 22.65 30.15 -2.97
CA PRO A 850 22.02 30.75 -1.80
C PRO A 850 20.48 30.64 -1.88
N ASN A 851 19.83 30.36 -0.75
CA ASN A 851 18.36 30.20 -0.58
C ASN A 851 17.70 28.93 -1.13
N ILE A 852 18.44 27.83 -1.30
CA ILE A 852 17.84 26.56 -1.74
C ILE A 852 17.18 25.79 -0.57
N THR A 853 15.98 25.23 -0.79
CA THR A 853 15.33 24.32 0.16
C THR A 853 15.66 22.87 -0.20
N ILE A 854 16.63 22.28 0.51
CA ILE A 854 17.04 20.88 0.29
C ILE A 854 15.87 19.96 0.69
N ASN A 855 15.44 19.09 -0.23
CA ASN A 855 14.44 18.05 0.05
C ASN A 855 15.02 16.64 -0.17
N SER A 856 14.23 15.61 0.12
CA SER A 856 14.66 14.20 -0.04
C SER A 856 14.87 13.74 -1.48
N ARG A 857 14.48 14.55 -2.47
CA ARG A 857 14.67 14.28 -3.91
C ARG A 857 15.99 14.79 -4.44
N PHE A 858 16.75 15.54 -3.64
CA PHE A 858 18.08 16.00 -4.02
C PHE A 858 19.02 14.80 -4.06
N ALA A 859 19.83 14.73 -5.10
CA ALA A 859 20.82 13.69 -5.26
C ALA A 859 22.14 14.14 -4.63
N VAL A 860 22.94 13.19 -4.19
CA VAL A 860 24.26 13.37 -3.61
C VAL A 860 25.23 12.56 -4.45
N VAL A 861 26.35 13.16 -4.83
CA VAL A 861 27.29 12.63 -5.82
C VAL A 861 28.72 12.96 -5.35
N GLY A 862 29.65 12.02 -5.24
CA GLY A 862 31.04 12.38 -4.88
C GLY A 862 32.07 11.29 -5.10
N ARG A 863 33.33 11.64 -5.30
CA ARG A 863 34.40 10.67 -5.60
C ARG A 863 34.97 10.05 -4.31
N THR A 864 35.34 8.76 -4.36
CA THR A 864 35.89 8.01 -3.20
C THR A 864 37.39 8.21 -3.01
N ARG A 865 38.13 8.67 -4.03
CA ARG A 865 39.55 9.04 -3.89
C ARG A 865 39.75 10.53 -3.59
N ARG A 866 40.77 10.81 -2.78
CA ARG A 866 41.40 12.13 -2.63
C ARG A 866 42.22 12.49 -3.85
#